data_AF-A0A8H5XVL3-F1
#
_entry.id   AF-A0A8H5XVL3-F1
#
_cell.length_a   1.000
_cell.length_b   1.000
_cell.length_c   1.000
_cell.angle_alpha   90.00
_cell.angle_beta   90.00
_cell.angle_gamma   90.00
#
_symmetry.space_group_name_H-M   'P 1'
#
loop_
_entity.id
_entity.type
_entity.pdbx_description
1 polymer ?
#
loop_
_entity_poly.entity_id
_entity_poly.type
_entity_poly.pdbx_seq_one_letter_code
_entity_poly.pdbx_strand_id
1 'polypeptide(L)'
;MDPAEGNRLRFCRFIRSFQCEKVPCDLFVRACEPKLTWSSSGEVVERLPLEAGVPEWVTDLYNTNKHLLHDAGHGAHIGGLEIIIENGVTYFEVATAIKPETELCQLSSIADERSMAQERIGVFLQAFPSINIEIIGEEIVERLIDIAKRSILPLLLCVTEADIIDWLFPKNRWDLESYIFSFFEFLYQVIAFLGVEHPLLPLSLPERILNTAPHDLGNDSIVTLRKVADIVKHFKDNGPDLLDDKPLPPGTETDQRSHAMLGYFLSLQNNYFSKALKTWQPLLSNSPSQMEYLAAISFCDQSRLALSDRPAILTLDTRVLEGLLRSRRKQYDQAAKALEATRVELVAQYGPCSMQLGIVTSELANCYNVLRREALAEFTLTQSLELRRDSNLSNRRDEIYLRLALADSFIGQAKYKNALPILENIIDKPNISATFRMMSALRLTRSRRRMHGDAREAFKQKSPLWTGLSLLDIVPDVLVMEYVEELGCCISQLPKRELEDSNNVRDLVKAVNSALRTSSSVTSNPCWEWYTNCQQEYSGQIRNATMADKRKRWDEVLQNEDPIRIRTPISPWSPASSCPSPRAVDDTFVDKGPWSERSVLSFDGGGVRAISSLLILKRIMQKIEMLELTHPDGPCYSSSDSMWSPRDRSDPLIIPEESDRIERYFPCHYFDYVAGTSTGGLMLGRLRMSVDQAIDNFINFGNTVFGRPRLFHTTSAYFPSRTKYPAANVRRAFQNITKAAACIWDNSAWDLIGDNSIFQENNGGIRTIVLSFHLKGSPKKIWRSWDHKEETRIWEVASATSATPGYFDAIEIDGATYLDGSLVANNPSYRALEEVLTIHRKVPVLFINIGTGTQDGNDVTFRSDTKWRDLRWRDRLQRPNRLFEHTVTEFYADSETKQFLQLARDEGLEEVYRLSAREDLQAIPFDDWQPAVTGKKTVQEITNITNEYLDKDEVRKMIDRIAKEAVRIRRARARTEQWKRFI
;
A
#
# COMPACT_ATOMS: atom_id res chain seq x y z
N MET A 1 -62.44 24.14 18.66
CA MET A 1 -61.30 23.37 19.20
C MET A 1 -60.36 24.35 19.85
N ASP A 2 -59.73 23.96 20.97
CA ASP A 2 -58.57 24.68 21.50
C ASP A 2 -57.54 24.83 20.35
N PRO A 3 -57.04 26.04 20.05
CA PRO A 3 -55.99 26.24 19.04
C PRO A 3 -54.80 25.30 19.22
N ALA A 4 -54.47 24.94 20.46
CA ALA A 4 -53.41 23.99 20.78
C ALA A 4 -53.72 22.56 20.32
N GLU A 5 -54.99 22.13 20.37
CA GLU A 5 -55.42 20.79 19.96
C GLU A 5 -55.51 20.65 18.43
N GLY A 6 -55.91 21.73 17.74
CA GLY A 6 -55.89 21.81 16.28
C GLY A 6 -54.48 21.69 15.69
N ASN A 7 -53.50 22.38 16.29
CA ASN A 7 -52.11 22.32 15.84
C ASN A 7 -51.46 20.96 16.10
N ARG A 8 -51.81 20.28 17.21
CA ARG A 8 -51.35 18.91 17.50
C ARG A 8 -51.85 17.92 16.46
N LEU A 9 -53.14 17.95 16.12
CA LEU A 9 -53.72 17.07 15.11
C LEU A 9 -53.15 17.34 13.71
N ARG A 10 -52.94 18.62 13.36
CA ARG A 10 -52.28 19.01 12.11
C ARG A 10 -50.85 18.48 12.03
N PHE A 11 -50.06 18.60 13.09
CA PHE A 11 -48.70 18.06 13.14
C PHE A 11 -48.66 16.54 12.98
N CYS A 12 -49.53 15.82 13.69
CA CYS A 12 -49.68 14.36 13.52
C CYS A 12 -49.97 13.99 12.07
N ARG A 13 -50.91 14.69 11.43
CA ARG A 13 -51.25 14.48 10.00
C ARG A 13 -50.06 14.79 9.09
N PHE A 14 -49.33 15.87 9.37
CA PHE A 14 -48.16 16.27 8.62
C PHE A 14 -47.05 15.22 8.69
N ILE A 15 -46.68 14.74 9.87
CA ILE A 15 -45.65 13.69 10.01
C ILE A 15 -46.11 12.37 9.36
N ARG A 16 -47.38 11.98 9.55
CA ARG A 16 -47.97 10.79 8.88
C ARG A 16 -47.93 10.90 7.35
N SER A 17 -48.02 12.12 6.82
CA SER A 17 -48.01 12.33 5.37
C SER A 17 -46.67 11.94 4.71
N PHE A 18 -45.57 11.77 5.45
CA PHE A 18 -44.32 11.23 4.90
C PHE A 18 -44.34 9.71 4.66
N GLN A 19 -45.41 9.00 5.03
CA GLN A 19 -45.62 7.57 4.73
C GLN A 19 -44.48 6.65 5.23
N CYS A 20 -43.85 7.03 6.34
CA CYS A 20 -42.81 6.26 7.02
C CYS A 20 -43.31 5.81 8.40
N GLU A 21 -42.92 4.61 8.83
CA GLU A 21 -43.26 4.10 10.18
C GLU A 21 -42.56 4.90 11.29
N LYS A 22 -41.37 5.42 10.97
CA LYS A 22 -40.56 6.29 11.83
C LYS A 22 -40.05 7.45 10.99
N VAL A 23 -40.09 8.66 11.54
CA VAL A 23 -39.59 9.88 10.89
C VAL A 23 -38.48 10.47 11.75
N PRO A 24 -37.24 10.64 11.26
CA PRO A 24 -36.15 11.24 12.03
C PRO A 24 -36.54 12.64 12.51
N CYS A 25 -36.32 12.94 13.79
CA CYS A 25 -36.57 14.28 14.32
C CYS A 25 -35.68 15.33 13.64
N ASP A 26 -34.51 14.93 13.11
CA ASP A 26 -33.62 15.77 12.30
C ASP A 26 -34.36 16.47 11.16
N LEU A 27 -35.34 15.81 10.52
CA LEU A 27 -36.14 16.42 9.45
C LEU A 27 -36.83 17.69 9.96
N PHE A 28 -37.43 17.62 11.14
CA PHE A 28 -38.19 18.71 11.72
C PHE A 28 -37.27 19.78 12.32
N VAL A 29 -36.25 19.38 13.07
CA VAL A 29 -35.28 20.30 13.70
C VAL A 29 -34.57 21.12 12.63
N ARG A 30 -34.02 20.47 11.60
CA ARG A 30 -33.24 21.14 10.54
C ARG A 30 -34.10 22.00 9.63
N ALA A 31 -35.37 21.64 9.42
CA ALA A 31 -36.29 22.50 8.68
C ALA A 31 -36.53 23.83 9.42
N CYS A 32 -36.60 23.78 10.75
CA CYS A 32 -36.99 24.93 11.57
C CYS A 32 -35.81 25.75 12.11
N GLU A 33 -34.58 25.32 11.88
CA GLU A 33 -33.37 26.07 12.22
C GLU A 33 -32.80 26.79 10.99
N PRO A 34 -32.10 27.92 11.20
CA PRO A 34 -31.30 28.53 10.14
C PRO A 34 -30.33 27.51 9.53
N LYS A 35 -30.28 27.45 8.21
CA LYS A 35 -29.45 26.49 7.47
C LYS A 35 -28.40 27.23 6.65
N LEU A 36 -27.17 26.72 6.67
CA LEU A 36 -26.13 27.16 5.75
C LEU A 36 -26.42 26.67 4.32
N THR A 37 -26.35 27.57 3.35
CA THR A 37 -26.57 27.34 1.92
C THR A 37 -25.57 28.16 1.08
N TRP A 38 -25.56 27.92 -0.23
CA TRP A 38 -24.76 28.68 -1.18
C TRP A 38 -25.50 29.92 -1.69
N SER A 39 -24.85 31.08 -1.61
CA SER A 39 -25.29 32.32 -2.29
C SER A 39 -25.05 32.21 -3.79
N SER A 40 -25.60 33.12 -4.60
CA SER A 40 -25.30 33.20 -6.04
C SER A 40 -23.80 33.36 -6.33
N SER A 41 -23.06 34.07 -5.47
CA SER A 41 -21.60 34.19 -5.58
C SER A 41 -20.84 32.92 -5.15
N GLY A 42 -21.53 31.82 -4.84
CA GLY A 42 -20.88 30.56 -4.39
C GLY A 42 -20.26 30.65 -2.99
N GLU A 43 -20.67 31.63 -2.19
CA GLU A 43 -20.21 31.82 -0.81
C GLU A 43 -21.21 31.25 0.19
N VAL A 44 -20.72 30.88 1.38
CA VAL A 44 -21.57 30.32 2.44
C VAL A 44 -22.42 31.45 3.05
N VAL A 45 -23.74 31.27 3.05
CA VAL A 45 -24.71 32.18 3.66
C VAL A 45 -25.73 31.39 4.48
N GLU A 46 -26.34 32.07 5.45
CA GLU A 46 -27.43 31.50 6.25
C GLU A 46 -28.77 31.81 5.59
N ARG A 47 -29.67 30.82 5.54
CA ARG A 47 -31.04 30.95 5.06
C ARG A 47 -32.02 30.61 6.16
N LEU A 48 -32.98 31.51 6.40
CA LEU A 48 -33.98 31.33 7.45
C LEU A 48 -35.09 30.35 7.00
N PRO A 49 -35.70 29.60 7.94
CA PRO A 49 -36.77 28.65 7.62
C PRO A 49 -37.93 29.25 6.80
N LEU A 50 -38.41 30.43 7.19
CA LEU A 50 -39.54 31.09 6.53
C LEU A 50 -39.20 31.49 5.09
N GLU A 51 -37.97 31.96 4.83
CA GLU A 51 -37.46 32.28 3.48
C GLU A 51 -37.34 31.02 2.61
N ALA A 52 -37.14 29.86 3.23
CA ALA A 52 -37.08 28.57 2.55
C ALA A 52 -38.47 27.94 2.27
N GLY A 53 -39.56 28.64 2.60
CA GLY A 53 -40.93 28.15 2.42
C GLY A 53 -41.39 27.19 3.52
N VAL A 54 -40.73 27.16 4.68
CA VAL A 54 -41.21 26.45 5.85
C VAL A 54 -42.40 27.22 6.45
N PRO A 55 -43.55 26.58 6.69
CA PRO A 55 -44.72 27.27 7.22
C PRO A 55 -44.51 27.79 8.64
N GLU A 56 -45.04 28.97 8.94
CA GLU A 56 -44.93 29.62 10.25
C GLU A 56 -45.43 28.73 11.41
N TRP A 57 -46.52 27.98 11.18
CA TRP A 57 -47.07 27.07 12.19
C TRP A 57 -46.10 25.92 12.55
N VAL A 58 -45.23 25.51 11.62
CA VAL A 58 -44.19 24.48 11.83
C VAL A 58 -43.08 25.07 12.69
N THR A 59 -42.62 26.28 12.38
CA THR A 59 -41.60 26.98 13.16
C THR A 59 -42.07 27.34 14.57
N ASP A 60 -43.32 27.75 14.74
CA ASP A 60 -43.91 28.05 16.05
C ASP A 60 -43.99 26.79 16.93
N LEU A 61 -44.41 25.68 16.32
CA LEU A 61 -44.45 24.40 17.01
C LEU A 61 -43.03 23.95 17.42
N TYR A 62 -42.04 24.13 16.55
CA TYR A 62 -40.64 23.87 16.88
C TYR A 62 -40.17 24.72 18.05
N ASN A 63 -40.35 26.04 18.00
CA ASN A 63 -39.92 26.96 19.05
C ASN A 63 -40.55 26.62 20.41
N THR A 64 -41.82 26.20 20.42
CA THR A 64 -42.53 25.78 21.63
C THR A 64 -41.96 24.48 22.23
N ASN A 65 -41.46 23.58 21.39
CA ASN A 65 -41.00 22.25 21.79
C ASN A 65 -39.48 22.06 21.67
N LYS A 66 -38.71 23.13 21.46
CA LYS A 66 -37.27 23.08 21.15
C LYS A 66 -36.46 22.28 22.17
N HIS A 67 -36.75 22.48 23.46
CA HIS A 67 -36.09 21.76 24.55
C HIS A 67 -36.31 20.23 24.48
N LEU A 68 -37.50 19.78 24.08
CA LEU A 68 -37.82 18.35 23.95
C LEU A 68 -37.13 17.71 22.76
N LEU A 69 -36.78 18.47 21.73
CA LEU A 69 -36.14 17.95 20.51
C LEU A 69 -34.62 17.86 20.64
N HIS A 70 -34.00 18.74 21.44
CA HIS A 70 -32.56 18.75 21.68
C HIS A 70 -32.15 17.93 22.91
N ASP A 71 -32.98 17.89 23.96
CA ASP A 71 -32.71 17.18 25.23
C ASP A 71 -33.73 16.06 25.49
N ALA A 72 -34.19 15.36 24.45
CA ALA A 72 -35.26 14.36 24.57
C ALA A 72 -34.86 13.21 25.50
N GLY A 73 -35.44 13.15 26.70
CA GLY A 73 -35.50 11.91 27.49
C GLY A 73 -36.34 10.86 26.76
N HIS A 74 -36.03 9.57 26.95
CA HIS A 74 -36.83 8.48 26.39
C HIS A 74 -38.32 8.65 26.77
N GLY A 75 -39.22 8.56 25.79
CA GLY A 75 -40.68 8.62 26.01
C GLY A 75 -41.30 10.03 25.97
N ALA A 76 -40.58 11.05 25.51
CA ALA A 76 -41.17 12.38 25.26
C ALA A 76 -42.24 12.33 24.16
N HIS A 77 -43.24 13.22 24.21
CA HIS A 77 -44.33 13.27 23.23
C HIS A 77 -44.49 14.67 22.64
N ILE A 78 -44.56 14.75 21.30
CA ILE A 78 -44.87 15.99 20.59
C ILE A 78 -46.04 15.74 19.66
N GLY A 79 -47.11 16.52 19.84
CA GLY A 79 -48.29 16.42 19.00
C GLY A 79 -49.03 15.07 19.05
N GLY A 80 -48.78 14.23 20.07
CA GLY A 80 -49.35 12.88 20.16
C GLY A 80 -48.50 11.77 19.52
N LEU A 81 -47.30 12.12 19.02
CA LEU A 81 -46.28 11.17 18.55
C LEU A 81 -45.25 10.93 19.65
N GLU A 82 -44.87 9.67 19.86
CA GLU A 82 -43.79 9.30 20.76
C GLU A 82 -42.42 9.54 20.12
N ILE A 83 -41.47 10.07 20.90
CA ILE A 83 -40.07 10.17 20.51
C ILE A 83 -39.34 8.95 21.06
N ILE A 84 -38.79 8.18 20.14
CA ILE A 84 -37.95 7.02 20.42
C ILE A 84 -36.51 7.29 20.00
N ILE A 85 -35.56 6.65 20.68
CA ILE A 85 -34.14 6.74 20.34
C ILE A 85 -33.69 5.39 19.80
N GLU A 86 -33.17 5.39 18.58
CA GLU A 86 -32.64 4.19 17.94
C GLU A 86 -31.25 4.50 17.37
N ASN A 87 -30.23 3.75 17.81
CA ASN A 87 -28.82 3.94 17.42
C ASN A 87 -28.28 5.37 17.62
N GLY A 88 -28.76 6.06 18.67
CA GLY A 88 -28.37 7.44 18.97
C GLY A 88 -29.02 8.49 18.08
N VAL A 89 -30.03 8.12 17.28
CA VAL A 89 -30.85 9.04 16.49
C VAL A 89 -32.26 9.03 17.05
N THR A 90 -32.85 10.22 17.20
CA THR A 90 -34.22 10.42 17.68
C THR A 90 -35.21 10.35 16.51
N TYR A 91 -36.30 9.61 16.69
CA TYR A 91 -37.36 9.45 15.71
C TYR A 91 -38.73 9.73 16.32
N PHE A 92 -39.63 10.30 15.52
CA PHE A 92 -41.06 10.25 15.78
C PHE A 92 -41.60 8.87 15.38
N GLU A 93 -42.20 8.16 16.33
CA GLU A 93 -42.86 6.89 16.06
C GLU A 93 -44.29 7.13 15.53
N VAL A 94 -44.54 6.69 14.30
CA VAL A 94 -45.81 6.92 13.60
C VAL A 94 -46.76 5.73 13.75
N ALA A 95 -46.22 4.51 13.92
CA ALA A 95 -46.97 3.27 13.97
C ALA A 95 -47.80 3.07 15.26
N THR A 96 -47.33 3.59 16.40
CA THR A 96 -47.94 3.45 17.73
C THR A 96 -48.85 4.62 18.12
N ALA A 97 -48.73 5.75 17.42
CA ALA A 97 -49.51 6.95 17.71
C ALA A 97 -51.01 6.64 17.57
N ILE A 98 -51.72 6.81 18.70
CA ILE A 98 -53.16 6.58 18.91
C ILE A 98 -53.91 6.71 17.58
N LYS A 99 -54.61 5.64 17.14
CA LYS A 99 -55.64 5.73 16.10
C LYS A 99 -56.67 6.74 16.59
N PRO A 100 -56.65 8.02 16.18
CA PRO A 100 -57.73 8.90 16.54
C PRO A 100 -58.90 8.38 15.72
N GLU A 101 -59.98 8.04 16.40
CA GLU A 101 -61.23 7.56 15.85
C GLU A 101 -61.48 8.11 14.43
N THR A 102 -61.36 7.16 13.50
CA THR A 102 -61.94 6.91 12.18
C THR A 102 -62.91 7.91 11.51
N GLU A 103 -63.18 9.14 11.97
CA GLU A 103 -64.27 9.96 11.41
C GLU A 103 -63.92 11.39 10.94
N LEU A 104 -62.71 11.92 11.16
CA LEU A 104 -62.35 13.28 10.70
C LEU A 104 -61.28 13.36 9.60
N CYS A 105 -60.81 12.22 9.09
CA CYS A 105 -59.80 12.14 8.03
C CYS A 105 -60.38 11.78 6.64
N GLN A 106 -61.70 11.63 6.49
CA GLN A 106 -62.31 11.23 5.22
C GLN A 106 -62.81 12.39 4.33
N LEU A 107 -62.55 13.64 4.72
CA LEU A 107 -62.93 14.83 3.93
C LEU A 107 -61.82 15.89 3.96
N SER A 108 -60.58 15.54 3.61
CA SER A 108 -59.64 16.57 3.13
C SER A 108 -60.07 16.96 1.73
N SER A 109 -60.24 18.26 1.48
CA SER A 109 -60.42 18.72 0.10
C SER A 109 -59.13 18.46 -0.69
N ILE A 110 -59.22 18.35 -2.02
CA ILE A 110 -58.03 18.26 -2.90
C ILE A 110 -57.08 19.44 -2.64
N ALA A 111 -57.62 20.60 -2.28
CA ALA A 111 -56.84 21.79 -1.92
C ALA A 111 -56.03 21.59 -0.63
N ASP A 112 -56.57 20.90 0.38
CA ASP A 112 -55.86 20.61 1.63
C ASP A 112 -54.70 19.62 1.41
N GLU A 113 -54.88 18.63 0.53
CA GLU A 113 -53.83 17.67 0.18
C GLU A 113 -52.70 18.31 -0.64
N ARG A 114 -53.04 19.18 -1.60
CA ARG A 114 -52.06 19.98 -2.35
C ARG A 114 -51.27 20.90 -1.44
N SER A 115 -51.96 21.60 -0.53
CA SER A 115 -51.30 22.43 0.47
C SER A 115 -50.34 21.61 1.34
N MET A 116 -50.76 20.43 1.83
CA MET A 116 -49.89 19.55 2.62
C MET A 116 -48.71 19.00 1.80
N ALA A 117 -48.87 18.76 0.49
CA ALA A 117 -47.80 18.35 -0.40
C ALA A 117 -46.76 19.46 -0.59
N GLN A 118 -47.20 20.70 -0.79
CA GLN A 118 -46.31 21.87 -0.86
C GLN A 118 -45.51 22.03 0.44
N GLU A 119 -46.18 21.98 1.59
CA GLU A 119 -45.53 22.10 2.91
C GLU A 119 -44.49 20.98 3.12
N ARG A 120 -44.80 19.74 2.74
CA ARG A 120 -43.85 18.61 2.81
C ARG A 120 -42.60 18.87 1.99
N ILE A 121 -42.75 19.33 0.75
CA ILE A 121 -41.61 19.58 -0.15
C ILE A 121 -40.77 20.73 0.41
N GLY A 122 -41.38 21.84 0.82
CA GLY A 122 -40.65 22.99 1.40
C GLY A 122 -39.87 22.61 2.66
N VAL A 123 -40.52 21.95 3.62
CA VAL A 123 -39.88 21.43 4.85
C VAL A 123 -38.76 20.46 4.51
N PHE A 124 -39.00 19.54 3.59
CA PHE A 124 -38.00 18.55 3.22
C PHE A 124 -36.78 19.19 2.53
N LEU A 125 -36.98 20.07 1.55
CA LEU A 125 -35.87 20.75 0.86
C LEU A 125 -35.06 21.65 1.79
N GLN A 126 -35.70 22.30 2.78
CA GLN A 126 -34.98 23.07 3.79
C GLN A 126 -34.17 22.14 4.72
N ALA A 127 -34.73 21.03 5.17
CA ALA A 127 -34.03 20.10 6.06
C ALA A 127 -32.90 19.31 5.37
N PHE A 128 -33.09 18.99 4.08
CA PHE A 128 -32.14 18.23 3.27
C PHE A 128 -30.82 19.02 3.15
N PRO A 129 -29.65 18.39 3.32
CA PRO A 129 -28.38 19.10 3.38
C PRO A 129 -28.02 19.70 2.03
N SER A 130 -27.31 20.83 2.05
CA SER A 130 -26.72 21.40 0.84
C SER A 130 -25.37 20.74 0.53
N ILE A 131 -25.03 20.64 -0.75
CA ILE A 131 -23.87 19.88 -1.21
C ILE A 131 -22.59 20.52 -0.66
N ASN A 132 -21.73 19.70 -0.05
CA ASN A 132 -20.42 20.13 0.44
C ASN A 132 -20.44 21.40 1.30
N ILE A 133 -21.48 21.58 2.15
CA ILE A 133 -21.54 22.71 3.10
C ILE A 133 -21.34 22.31 4.55
N GLU A 134 -21.83 21.13 4.94
CA GLU A 134 -21.80 20.62 6.31
C GLU A 134 -21.05 19.29 6.37
N ILE A 135 -20.26 19.08 7.43
CA ILE A 135 -19.43 17.88 7.61
C ILE A 135 -20.27 16.59 7.68
N ILE A 136 -21.46 16.67 8.28
CA ILE A 136 -22.39 15.53 8.45
C ILE A 136 -23.37 15.37 7.29
N GLY A 137 -23.19 16.10 6.18
CA GLY A 137 -24.17 16.15 5.08
C GLY A 137 -24.57 14.78 4.57
N GLU A 138 -23.61 13.91 4.26
CA GLU A 138 -23.91 12.57 3.73
C GLU A 138 -24.66 11.68 4.73
N GLU A 139 -24.39 11.85 6.02
CA GLU A 139 -25.07 11.13 7.09
C GLU A 139 -26.52 11.56 7.23
N ILE A 140 -26.80 12.83 6.92
CA ILE A 140 -28.17 13.35 6.86
C ILE A 140 -28.86 12.87 5.59
N VAL A 141 -28.18 12.89 4.43
CA VAL A 141 -28.72 12.35 3.17
C VAL A 141 -29.16 10.91 3.38
N GLU A 142 -28.31 10.06 3.93
CA GLU A 142 -28.62 8.65 4.16
C GLU A 142 -29.80 8.47 5.13
N ARG A 143 -29.92 9.31 6.16
CA ARG A 143 -31.06 9.29 7.10
C ARG A 143 -32.38 9.72 6.44
N LEU A 144 -32.34 10.69 5.53
CA LEU A 144 -33.54 11.27 4.92
C LEU A 144 -33.93 10.61 3.58
N ILE A 145 -33.08 9.76 2.99
CA ILE A 145 -33.34 9.19 1.66
C ILE A 145 -34.57 8.29 1.64
N ASP A 146 -34.89 7.58 2.72
CA ASP A 146 -36.07 6.73 2.77
C ASP A 146 -37.37 7.54 2.75
N ILE A 147 -37.36 8.72 3.38
CA ILE A 147 -38.47 9.68 3.27
C ILE A 147 -38.56 10.22 1.84
N ALA A 148 -37.42 10.52 1.21
CA ALA A 148 -37.41 10.96 -0.19
C ALA A 148 -38.04 9.89 -1.10
N LYS A 149 -37.65 8.62 -0.96
CA LYS A 149 -38.18 7.49 -1.75
C LYS A 149 -39.68 7.26 -1.53
N ARG A 150 -40.14 7.32 -0.29
CA ARG A 150 -41.53 6.97 0.08
C ARG A 150 -42.51 8.12 -0.13
N SER A 151 -42.06 9.36 0.05
CA SER A 151 -42.95 10.52 0.00
C SER A 151 -42.59 11.52 -1.10
N ILE A 152 -41.35 11.99 -1.16
CA ILE A 152 -41.03 13.18 -1.96
C ILE A 152 -40.92 12.87 -3.45
N LEU A 153 -40.13 11.85 -3.83
CA LEU A 153 -39.92 11.49 -5.23
C LEU A 153 -41.20 11.01 -5.93
N PRO A 154 -42.07 10.18 -5.32
CA PRO A 154 -43.36 9.83 -5.90
C PRO A 154 -44.27 11.04 -6.14
N LEU A 155 -44.29 12.01 -5.22
CA LEU A 155 -45.04 13.25 -5.39
C LEU A 155 -44.51 14.02 -6.61
N LEU A 156 -43.20 14.24 -6.68
CA LEU A 156 -42.56 14.97 -7.77
C LEU A 156 -42.77 14.32 -9.15
N LEU A 157 -42.81 12.98 -9.21
CA LEU A 157 -43.11 12.26 -10.45
C LEU A 157 -44.53 12.52 -10.98
N CYS A 158 -45.49 12.82 -10.09
CA CYS A 158 -46.89 13.00 -10.43
C CYS A 158 -47.28 14.45 -10.73
N VAL A 159 -46.42 15.42 -10.45
CA VAL A 159 -46.70 16.86 -10.65
C VAL A 159 -46.92 17.14 -12.14
N THR A 160 -48.02 17.84 -12.51
CA THR A 160 -48.29 18.38 -13.86
C THR A 160 -47.76 19.81 -14.04
N GLU A 161 -47.67 20.35 -15.25
CA GLU A 161 -47.22 21.75 -15.46
C GLU A 161 -48.15 22.75 -14.78
N ALA A 162 -49.46 22.46 -14.76
CA ALA A 162 -50.43 23.22 -14.01
C ALA A 162 -50.12 23.17 -12.50
N ASP A 163 -49.78 22.00 -11.95
CA ASP A 163 -49.40 21.87 -10.54
C ASP A 163 -48.10 22.63 -10.20
N ILE A 164 -47.14 22.71 -11.14
CA ILE A 164 -45.89 23.47 -10.93
C ILE A 164 -46.21 24.94 -10.66
N ILE A 165 -47.06 25.52 -11.50
CA ILE A 165 -47.45 26.94 -11.44
C ILE A 165 -48.42 27.20 -10.29
N ASP A 166 -49.38 26.31 -10.07
CA ASP A 166 -50.48 26.48 -9.11
C ASP A 166 -49.99 26.40 -7.65
N TRP A 167 -49.16 25.41 -7.31
CA TRP A 167 -48.78 25.17 -5.92
C TRP A 167 -47.34 24.71 -5.67
N LEU A 168 -46.56 24.25 -6.66
CA LEU A 168 -45.17 23.84 -6.38
C LEU A 168 -44.25 25.05 -6.17
N PHE A 169 -44.43 26.13 -6.93
CA PHE A 169 -43.63 27.34 -6.79
C PHE A 169 -43.96 28.12 -5.51
N PRO A 170 -42.96 28.72 -4.85
CA PRO A 170 -43.21 29.65 -3.76
C PRO A 170 -44.03 30.85 -4.27
N LYS A 171 -44.94 31.35 -3.43
CA LYS A 171 -45.81 32.49 -3.76
C LYS A 171 -45.01 33.78 -3.97
N ASN A 172 -43.87 33.91 -3.27
CA ASN A 172 -43.00 35.07 -3.36
C ASN A 172 -41.96 34.87 -4.47
N ARG A 173 -41.84 35.87 -5.33
CA ARG A 173 -41.00 35.80 -6.54
C ARG A 173 -39.51 35.80 -6.25
N TRP A 174 -39.10 36.48 -5.18
CA TRP A 174 -37.70 36.61 -4.78
C TRP A 174 -37.11 35.28 -4.27
N ASP A 175 -37.98 34.38 -3.78
CA ASP A 175 -37.58 33.08 -3.22
C ASP A 175 -37.50 31.99 -4.30
N LEU A 176 -38.06 32.25 -5.49
CA LEU A 176 -38.20 31.27 -6.57
C LEU A 176 -36.85 30.79 -7.11
N GLU A 177 -35.86 31.67 -7.30
CA GLU A 177 -34.53 31.26 -7.77
C GLU A 177 -33.83 30.34 -6.76
N SER A 178 -33.86 30.71 -5.48
CA SER A 178 -33.28 29.92 -4.37
C SER A 178 -33.98 28.57 -4.24
N TYR A 179 -35.30 28.54 -4.42
CA TYR A 179 -36.11 27.32 -4.42
C TYR A 179 -35.76 26.38 -5.57
N ILE A 180 -35.69 26.90 -6.81
CA ILE A 180 -35.30 26.11 -7.99
C ILE A 180 -33.87 25.56 -7.79
N PHE A 181 -32.93 26.38 -7.32
CA PHE A 181 -31.58 25.90 -7.05
C PHE A 181 -31.57 24.76 -6.02
N SER A 182 -32.28 24.93 -4.90
CA SER A 182 -32.39 23.89 -3.85
C SER A 182 -32.99 22.59 -4.39
N PHE A 183 -33.93 22.71 -5.32
CA PHE A 183 -34.51 21.56 -6.00
C PHE A 183 -33.49 20.81 -6.87
N PHE A 184 -32.71 21.53 -7.67
CA PHE A 184 -31.65 20.93 -8.50
C PHE A 184 -30.54 20.31 -7.63
N GLU A 185 -30.18 20.96 -6.52
CA GLU A 185 -29.24 20.43 -5.53
C GLU A 185 -29.73 19.13 -4.89
N PHE A 186 -30.99 19.11 -4.47
CA PHE A 186 -31.65 17.89 -3.97
C PHE A 186 -31.64 16.79 -5.04
N LEU A 187 -32.01 17.11 -6.27
CA LEU A 187 -32.06 16.14 -7.36
C LEU A 187 -30.67 15.55 -7.66
N TYR A 188 -29.63 16.37 -7.70
CA TYR A 188 -28.25 15.89 -7.85
C TYR A 188 -27.88 14.87 -6.77
N GLN A 189 -28.11 15.21 -5.50
CA GLN A 189 -27.73 14.35 -4.38
C GLN A 189 -28.53 13.03 -4.38
N VAL A 190 -29.82 13.08 -4.74
CA VAL A 190 -30.63 11.87 -4.89
C VAL A 190 -30.16 11.02 -6.06
N ILE A 191 -29.81 11.61 -7.21
CA ILE A 191 -29.26 10.88 -8.35
C ILE A 191 -27.91 10.25 -7.98
N ALA A 192 -27.04 10.99 -7.29
CA ALA A 192 -25.75 10.50 -6.81
C ALA A 192 -25.92 9.31 -5.84
N PHE A 193 -26.96 9.33 -5.00
CA PHE A 193 -27.23 8.27 -4.03
C PHE A 193 -27.94 7.04 -4.65
N LEU A 194 -28.96 7.24 -5.47
CA LEU A 194 -29.78 6.15 -6.04
C LEU A 194 -29.22 5.56 -7.33
N GLY A 195 -28.35 6.30 -8.03
CA GLY A 195 -27.93 5.99 -9.39
C GLY A 195 -28.95 6.46 -10.42
N VAL A 196 -28.44 6.85 -11.59
CA VAL A 196 -29.19 7.51 -12.66
C VAL A 196 -30.35 6.68 -13.22
N GLU A 197 -30.28 5.35 -13.12
CA GLU A 197 -31.27 4.42 -13.66
C GLU A 197 -32.46 4.15 -12.72
N HIS A 198 -32.45 4.72 -11.51
CA HIS A 198 -33.46 4.41 -10.51
C HIS A 198 -34.86 4.91 -10.93
N PRO A 199 -35.91 4.06 -10.86
CA PRO A 199 -37.24 4.37 -11.44
C PRO A 199 -37.97 5.52 -10.74
N LEU A 200 -37.59 5.85 -9.50
CA LEU A 200 -38.18 6.97 -8.75
C LEU A 200 -37.61 8.35 -9.14
N LEU A 201 -36.63 8.44 -10.03
CA LEU A 201 -36.01 9.71 -10.38
C LEU A 201 -36.89 10.54 -11.32
N PRO A 202 -37.26 11.79 -10.97
CA PRO A 202 -38.08 12.65 -11.82
C PRO A 202 -37.24 13.34 -12.91
N LEU A 203 -36.59 12.56 -13.79
CA LEU A 203 -35.61 13.07 -14.77
C LEU A 203 -36.17 14.10 -15.76
N SER A 204 -37.47 14.07 -16.08
CA SER A 204 -38.13 15.06 -16.96
C SER A 204 -38.61 16.32 -16.24
N LEU A 205 -38.63 16.32 -14.90
CA LEU A 205 -39.17 17.43 -14.11
C LEU A 205 -38.31 18.71 -14.17
N PRO A 206 -36.96 18.65 -14.16
CA PRO A 206 -36.11 19.84 -14.33
C PRO A 206 -36.45 20.70 -15.55
N GLU A 207 -36.62 20.07 -16.71
CA GLU A 207 -36.98 20.76 -17.95
C GLU A 207 -38.36 21.44 -17.84
N ARG A 208 -39.34 20.72 -17.27
CA ARG A 208 -40.70 21.24 -17.07
C ARG A 208 -40.72 22.42 -16.11
N ILE A 209 -39.99 22.34 -14.99
CA ILE A 209 -39.84 23.44 -14.03
C ILE A 209 -39.31 24.69 -14.73
N LEU A 210 -38.23 24.57 -15.52
CA LEU A 210 -37.61 25.71 -16.18
C LEU A 210 -38.39 26.25 -17.37
N ASN A 211 -39.27 25.45 -17.98
CA ASN A 211 -40.19 25.92 -19.02
C ASN A 211 -41.40 26.67 -18.45
N THR A 212 -41.82 26.33 -17.23
CA THR A 212 -42.91 27.01 -16.52
C THR A 212 -42.45 28.23 -15.70
N ALA A 213 -41.14 28.39 -15.48
CA ALA A 213 -40.60 29.50 -14.71
C ALA A 213 -40.82 30.86 -15.45
N PRO A 214 -41.15 31.95 -14.74
CA PRO A 214 -41.35 33.26 -15.36
C PRO A 214 -40.09 33.73 -16.12
N HIS A 215 -40.30 34.31 -17.32
CA HIS A 215 -39.23 34.69 -18.26
C HIS A 215 -38.30 35.84 -17.79
N ASP A 216 -38.61 36.49 -16.68
CA ASP A 216 -37.93 37.68 -16.16
C ASP A 216 -37.16 37.45 -14.84
N LEU A 217 -37.04 36.19 -14.39
CA LEU A 217 -36.05 35.86 -13.36
C LEU A 217 -34.63 35.95 -13.93
N GLY A 218 -33.68 36.36 -13.07
CA GLY A 218 -32.26 36.57 -13.40
C GLY A 218 -31.77 35.63 -14.49
N ASN A 219 -31.55 36.20 -15.69
CA ASN A 219 -31.47 35.45 -16.95
C ASN A 219 -30.36 34.39 -16.95
N ASP A 220 -29.34 34.60 -16.13
CA ASP A 220 -28.04 33.94 -16.21
C ASP A 220 -27.95 32.62 -15.42
N SER A 221 -28.44 32.62 -14.17
CA SER A 221 -28.55 31.42 -13.33
C SER A 221 -29.49 30.39 -13.98
N ILE A 222 -30.61 30.86 -14.51
CA ILE A 222 -31.63 30.03 -15.16
C ILE A 222 -31.11 29.42 -16.47
N VAL A 223 -30.33 30.15 -17.26
CA VAL A 223 -29.68 29.60 -18.46
C VAL A 223 -28.73 28.44 -18.10
N THR A 224 -27.98 28.57 -17.01
CA THR A 224 -27.09 27.49 -16.54
C THR A 224 -27.87 26.27 -16.06
N LEU A 225 -28.92 26.48 -15.26
CA LEU A 225 -29.81 25.40 -14.82
C LEU A 225 -30.54 24.73 -15.99
N ARG A 226 -30.82 25.46 -17.09
CA ARG A 226 -31.39 24.87 -18.32
C ARG A 226 -30.45 23.84 -18.93
N LYS A 227 -29.15 24.13 -19.00
CA LYS A 227 -28.15 23.15 -19.43
C LYS A 227 -28.10 21.93 -18.50
N VAL A 228 -28.27 22.15 -17.20
CA VAL A 228 -28.37 21.04 -16.24
C VAL A 228 -29.61 20.19 -16.51
N ALA A 229 -30.76 20.81 -16.74
CA ALA A 229 -31.98 20.08 -17.11
C ALA A 229 -31.80 19.30 -18.42
N ASP A 230 -31.12 19.86 -19.41
CA ASP A 230 -30.77 19.16 -20.64
C ASP A 230 -29.89 17.93 -20.33
N ILE A 231 -28.83 18.06 -19.52
CA ILE A 231 -28.00 16.90 -19.10
C ILE A 231 -28.86 15.82 -18.44
N VAL A 232 -29.76 16.19 -17.52
CA VAL A 232 -30.61 15.23 -16.81
C VAL A 232 -31.59 14.54 -17.77
N LYS A 233 -32.12 15.24 -18.78
CA LYS A 233 -32.98 14.65 -19.81
C LYS A 233 -32.24 13.56 -20.60
N HIS A 234 -30.99 13.81 -20.97
CA HIS A 234 -30.18 12.89 -21.76
C HIS A 234 -29.83 11.60 -21.02
N PHE A 235 -29.87 11.58 -19.68
CA PHE A 235 -29.73 10.35 -18.90
C PHE A 235 -30.75 9.27 -19.28
N LYS A 236 -31.91 9.65 -19.84
CA LYS A 236 -32.96 8.72 -20.25
C LYS A 236 -32.75 8.17 -21.67
N ASP A 237 -32.12 8.94 -22.55
CA ASP A 237 -32.15 8.70 -24.00
C ASP A 237 -30.97 7.84 -24.49
N ASN A 238 -29.96 7.55 -23.66
CA ASN A 238 -28.79 6.69 -23.97
C ASN A 238 -28.08 6.99 -25.30
N GLY A 239 -28.27 8.18 -25.87
CA GLY A 239 -27.78 8.58 -27.19
C GLY A 239 -26.37 9.21 -27.14
N PRO A 240 -25.48 8.91 -28.12
CA PRO A 240 -24.12 9.44 -28.15
C PRO A 240 -23.97 10.85 -28.73
N ASP A 241 -25.05 11.51 -29.19
CA ASP A 241 -24.96 12.75 -29.96
C ASP A 241 -25.77 13.89 -29.35
N LEU A 242 -25.16 15.10 -29.36
CA LEU A 242 -25.75 16.45 -29.21
C LEU A 242 -25.78 17.12 -27.82
N LEU A 243 -24.65 17.16 -27.11
CA LEU A 243 -24.24 18.45 -26.55
C LEU A 243 -23.15 19.00 -27.46
N ASP A 244 -23.56 19.97 -28.27
CA ASP A 244 -22.75 20.67 -29.26
C ASP A 244 -21.35 20.96 -28.71
N ASP A 245 -20.35 20.71 -29.55
CA ASP A 245 -18.93 20.56 -29.27
C ASP A 245 -18.22 21.89 -28.89
N LYS A 246 -18.94 22.80 -28.23
CA LYS A 246 -18.45 24.09 -27.81
C LYS A 246 -18.12 24.05 -26.31
N PRO A 247 -16.86 24.32 -25.91
CA PRO A 247 -16.57 24.61 -24.52
C PRO A 247 -17.52 25.70 -24.03
N LEU A 248 -17.98 25.62 -22.77
CA LEU A 248 -18.64 26.74 -22.10
C LEU A 248 -17.79 27.99 -22.41
N PRO A 249 -18.32 28.99 -23.14
CA PRO A 249 -17.52 30.15 -23.52
C PRO A 249 -16.91 30.75 -22.25
N PRO A 250 -15.60 31.01 -22.21
CA PRO A 250 -15.02 31.78 -21.10
C PRO A 250 -15.66 33.17 -21.17
N GLY A 251 -16.56 33.45 -20.22
CA GLY A 251 -17.32 34.70 -20.17
C GLY A 251 -18.84 34.55 -20.28
N THR A 252 -19.45 33.38 -20.06
CA THR A 252 -20.90 33.37 -19.79
C THR A 252 -21.17 34.06 -18.45
N GLU A 253 -21.82 35.23 -18.52
CA GLU A 253 -22.48 35.92 -17.42
C GLU A 253 -23.34 34.89 -16.67
N THR A 254 -22.80 34.25 -15.63
CA THR A 254 -23.41 33.18 -14.84
C THR A 254 -22.91 33.33 -13.42
N ASP A 255 -23.76 33.01 -12.44
CA ASP A 255 -23.38 33.06 -11.05
C ASP A 255 -22.50 31.84 -10.69
N GLN A 256 -21.53 32.05 -9.81
CA GLN A 256 -20.52 31.04 -9.45
C GLN A 256 -21.14 29.77 -8.86
N ARG A 257 -22.28 29.91 -8.15
CA ARG A 257 -23.03 28.77 -7.58
C ARG A 257 -23.64 27.90 -8.67
N SER A 258 -24.39 28.46 -9.63
CA SER A 258 -24.99 27.67 -10.71
C SER A 258 -23.92 27.01 -11.60
N HIS A 259 -22.80 27.68 -11.83
CA HIS A 259 -21.67 27.12 -12.59
C HIS A 259 -21.01 25.92 -11.89
N ALA A 260 -20.83 25.99 -10.57
CA ALA A 260 -20.37 24.86 -9.76
C ALA A 260 -21.36 23.68 -9.84
N MET A 261 -22.67 23.97 -9.77
CA MET A 261 -23.73 22.96 -9.90
C MET A 261 -23.68 22.21 -11.22
N LEU A 262 -23.43 22.91 -12.32
CA LEU A 262 -23.23 22.30 -13.64
C LEU A 262 -22.07 21.29 -13.63
N GLY A 263 -20.95 21.65 -13.00
CA GLY A 263 -19.80 20.76 -12.84
C GLY A 263 -20.14 19.48 -12.08
N TYR A 264 -20.91 19.58 -11.00
CA TYR A 264 -21.39 18.41 -10.25
C TYR A 264 -22.25 17.50 -11.12
N PHE A 265 -23.23 18.02 -11.87
CA PHE A 265 -24.07 17.19 -12.75
C PHE A 265 -23.27 16.51 -13.87
N LEU A 266 -22.31 17.21 -14.49
CA LEU A 266 -21.40 16.62 -15.48
C LEU A 266 -20.60 15.44 -14.90
N SER A 267 -20.31 15.45 -13.60
CA SER A 267 -19.55 14.40 -12.92
C SER A 267 -20.32 13.08 -12.71
N LEU A 268 -21.66 13.09 -12.73
CA LEU A 268 -22.50 11.90 -12.47
C LEU A 268 -22.36 10.81 -13.54
N GLN A 269 -22.11 11.20 -14.80
CA GLN A 269 -22.01 10.29 -15.95
C GLN A 269 -20.72 10.56 -16.71
N ASN A 270 -19.60 10.40 -16.00
CA ASN A 270 -18.26 10.75 -16.48
C ASN A 270 -17.89 10.12 -17.84
N ASN A 271 -18.47 8.98 -18.22
CA ASN A 271 -18.21 8.37 -19.54
C ASN A 271 -18.77 9.21 -20.70
N TYR A 272 -19.98 9.77 -20.56
CA TYR A 272 -20.64 10.56 -21.59
C TYR A 272 -20.15 12.01 -21.60
N PHE A 273 -19.98 12.61 -20.42
CA PHE A 273 -19.61 14.03 -20.29
C PHE A 273 -18.12 14.25 -20.01
N SER A 274 -17.27 13.23 -20.15
CA SER A 274 -15.83 13.31 -19.85
C SER A 274 -15.14 14.49 -20.53
N LYS A 275 -15.50 14.81 -21.78
CA LYS A 275 -14.89 15.91 -22.55
C LYS A 275 -15.27 17.27 -21.94
N ALA A 276 -16.55 17.49 -21.66
CA ALA A 276 -17.06 18.72 -21.03
C ALA A 276 -16.50 18.90 -19.61
N LEU A 277 -16.44 17.83 -18.82
CA LEU A 277 -15.87 17.84 -17.47
C LEU A 277 -14.35 18.11 -17.46
N LYS A 278 -13.63 17.64 -18.51
CA LYS A 278 -12.20 17.97 -18.69
C LYS A 278 -11.96 19.45 -19.01
N THR A 279 -12.94 20.13 -19.60
CA THR A 279 -12.84 21.57 -19.89
C THR A 279 -13.37 22.47 -18.78
N TRP A 280 -14.15 21.93 -17.84
CA TRP A 280 -14.69 22.71 -16.72
C TRP A 280 -13.56 23.24 -15.82
N GLN A 281 -13.67 24.52 -15.45
CA GLN A 281 -12.82 25.24 -14.48
C GLN A 281 -13.67 26.30 -13.77
N PRO A 282 -13.26 26.79 -12.59
CA PRO A 282 -13.91 27.95 -11.95
C PRO A 282 -13.97 29.16 -12.90
N LEU A 283 -15.03 29.98 -12.79
CA LEU A 283 -15.20 31.18 -13.61
C LEU A 283 -14.06 32.18 -13.39
N LEU A 284 -13.62 32.32 -12.15
CA LEU A 284 -12.53 33.20 -11.73
C LEU A 284 -11.38 32.37 -11.14
N SER A 285 -10.45 31.91 -11.98
CA SER A 285 -9.35 31.03 -11.52
C SER A 285 -8.46 31.65 -10.44
N ASN A 286 -8.28 32.96 -10.45
CA ASN A 286 -7.46 33.68 -9.44
C ASN A 286 -8.22 33.97 -8.13
N SER A 287 -9.55 33.79 -8.13
CA SER A 287 -10.39 34.07 -6.97
C SER A 287 -11.68 33.24 -7.04
N PRO A 288 -11.58 31.89 -7.03
CA PRO A 288 -12.77 31.06 -7.14
C PRO A 288 -13.63 31.23 -5.90
N SER A 289 -14.94 31.08 -6.06
CA SER A 289 -15.84 30.99 -4.91
C SER A 289 -15.57 29.72 -4.10
N GLN A 290 -16.04 29.68 -2.85
CA GLN A 290 -15.93 28.47 -2.01
C GLN A 290 -16.57 27.24 -2.68
N MET A 291 -17.76 27.39 -3.27
CA MET A 291 -18.45 26.27 -3.94
C MET A 291 -17.70 25.77 -5.18
N GLU A 292 -17.23 26.67 -6.05
CA GLU A 292 -16.44 26.30 -7.24
C GLU A 292 -15.11 25.65 -6.86
N TYR A 293 -14.48 26.12 -5.79
CA TYR A 293 -13.24 25.53 -5.28
C TYR A 293 -13.44 24.08 -4.83
N LEU A 294 -14.50 23.79 -4.07
CA LEU A 294 -14.83 22.41 -3.65
C LEU A 294 -15.24 21.54 -4.85
N ALA A 295 -15.97 22.10 -5.82
CA ALA A 295 -16.30 21.42 -7.07
C ALA A 295 -15.03 21.05 -7.86
N ALA A 296 -14.09 22.00 -7.99
CA ALA A 296 -12.81 21.75 -8.63
C ALA A 296 -12.03 20.61 -7.96
N ILE A 297 -11.97 20.56 -6.63
CA ILE A 297 -11.30 19.45 -5.91
C ILE A 297 -11.96 18.12 -6.24
N SER A 298 -13.30 18.10 -6.31
CA SER A 298 -14.08 16.89 -6.52
C SER A 298 -13.80 16.18 -7.84
N PHE A 299 -13.51 16.91 -8.93
CA PHE A 299 -13.39 16.29 -10.25
C PHE A 299 -12.27 16.82 -11.16
N CYS A 300 -11.62 17.96 -10.88
CA CYS A 300 -10.47 18.41 -11.65
C CYS A 300 -9.20 17.59 -11.37
N ASP A 301 -8.29 17.56 -12.33
CA ASP A 301 -6.94 16.98 -12.16
C ASP A 301 -6.01 17.94 -11.40
N GLN A 302 -4.87 17.40 -10.96
CA GLN A 302 -3.93 18.13 -10.12
C GLN A 302 -3.26 19.31 -10.85
N SER A 303 -3.03 19.19 -12.16
CA SER A 303 -2.52 20.29 -12.99
C SER A 303 -3.46 21.49 -13.01
N ARG A 304 -4.77 21.25 -13.18
CA ARG A 304 -5.78 22.32 -13.18
C ARG A 304 -6.01 22.88 -11.79
N LEU A 305 -6.03 22.04 -10.77
CA LEU A 305 -6.12 22.50 -9.39
C LEU A 305 -4.95 23.40 -8.98
N ALA A 306 -3.76 23.18 -9.53
CA ALA A 306 -2.59 24.03 -9.28
C ALA A 306 -2.67 25.41 -9.97
N LEU A 307 -3.58 25.58 -10.94
CA LEU A 307 -3.82 26.85 -11.63
C LEU A 307 -4.91 27.70 -10.96
N SER A 308 -5.65 27.13 -10.00
CA SER A 308 -6.69 27.84 -9.26
C SER A 308 -6.17 28.22 -7.88
N ASP A 309 -6.36 29.48 -7.52
CA ASP A 309 -6.00 29.96 -6.19
C ASP A 309 -6.96 29.40 -5.13
N ARG A 310 -6.46 29.24 -3.91
CA ARG A 310 -7.31 28.89 -2.76
C ARG A 310 -8.11 30.14 -2.34
N PRO A 311 -9.43 30.05 -2.09
CA PRO A 311 -10.22 31.17 -1.60
C PRO A 311 -9.62 31.78 -0.33
N ALA A 312 -9.66 33.12 -0.21
CA ALA A 312 -9.04 33.85 0.90
C ALA A 312 -9.70 33.54 2.26
N ILE A 313 -11.00 33.25 2.25
CA ILE A 313 -11.79 32.94 3.45
C ILE A 313 -12.46 31.59 3.23
N LEU A 314 -12.19 30.65 4.13
CA LEU A 314 -12.88 29.38 4.22
C LEU A 314 -13.42 29.22 5.65
N THR A 315 -14.70 28.89 5.76
CA THR A 315 -15.31 28.49 7.04
C THR A 315 -14.62 27.23 7.61
N LEU A 316 -14.85 26.91 8.88
CA LEU A 316 -14.32 25.68 9.48
C LEU A 316 -14.79 24.44 8.70
N ASP A 317 -16.09 24.34 8.44
CA ASP A 317 -16.70 23.21 7.73
C ASP A 317 -16.17 23.10 6.30
N THR A 318 -16.01 24.22 5.57
CA THR A 318 -15.46 24.17 4.19
C THR A 318 -13.98 23.77 4.15
N ARG A 319 -13.16 24.14 5.17
CA ARG A 319 -11.78 23.61 5.32
C ARG A 319 -11.76 22.12 5.62
N VAL A 320 -12.70 21.62 6.41
CA VAL A 320 -12.82 20.18 6.70
C VAL A 320 -13.22 19.42 5.44
N LEU A 321 -14.23 19.90 4.72
CA LEU A 321 -14.72 19.30 3.49
C LEU A 321 -13.65 19.31 2.39
N GLU A 322 -12.80 20.35 2.33
CA GLU A 322 -11.59 20.35 1.51
C GLU A 322 -10.74 19.09 1.80
N GLY A 323 -10.46 18.81 3.07
CA GLY A 323 -9.70 17.64 3.50
C GLY A 323 -10.39 16.32 3.14
N LEU A 324 -11.69 16.19 3.38
CA LEU A 324 -12.47 14.99 3.06
C LEU A 324 -12.52 14.72 1.55
N LEU A 325 -12.75 15.75 0.72
CA LEU A 325 -12.76 15.62 -0.73
C LEU A 325 -11.37 15.26 -1.28
N ARG A 326 -10.30 15.86 -0.75
CA ARG A 326 -8.93 15.50 -1.11
C ARG A 326 -8.62 14.03 -0.79
N SER A 327 -9.12 13.52 0.33
CA SER A 327 -8.95 12.10 0.68
C SER A 327 -9.61 11.19 -0.36
N ARG A 328 -10.85 11.50 -0.79
CA ARG A 328 -11.55 10.76 -1.85
C ARG A 328 -10.81 10.77 -3.18
N ARG A 329 -10.09 11.87 -3.47
CA ARG A 329 -9.20 12.00 -4.63
C ARG A 329 -7.84 11.33 -4.45
N LYS A 330 -7.64 10.60 -3.35
CA LYS A 330 -6.41 9.90 -3.00
C LYS A 330 -5.22 10.85 -2.78
N GLN A 331 -5.48 12.11 -2.44
CA GLN A 331 -4.48 13.12 -2.10
C GLN A 331 -4.23 13.11 -0.57
N TYR A 332 -3.88 11.94 -0.03
CA TYR A 332 -3.90 11.68 1.41
C TYR A 332 -2.97 12.59 2.24
N ASP A 333 -1.83 13.03 1.69
CA ASP A 333 -0.92 13.95 2.40
C ASP A 333 -1.56 15.34 2.58
N GLN A 334 -2.19 15.87 1.52
CA GLN A 334 -2.87 17.17 1.57
C GLN A 334 -4.14 17.08 2.42
N ALA A 335 -4.88 15.97 2.32
CA ALA A 335 -6.04 15.68 3.14
C ALA A 335 -5.67 15.65 4.63
N ALA A 336 -4.62 14.90 5.01
CA ALA A 336 -4.17 14.82 6.39
C ALA A 336 -3.76 16.17 6.96
N LYS A 337 -3.06 17.01 6.17
CA LYS A 337 -2.69 18.39 6.58
C LYS A 337 -3.92 19.26 6.82
N ALA A 338 -4.89 19.24 5.91
CA ALA A 338 -6.12 20.03 6.03
C ALA A 338 -6.98 19.58 7.23
N LEU A 339 -7.16 18.27 7.41
CA LEU A 339 -7.93 17.70 8.51
C LEU A 339 -7.25 17.94 9.86
N GLU A 340 -5.94 17.72 9.98
CA GLU A 340 -5.20 17.95 11.22
C GLU A 340 -5.27 19.42 11.66
N ALA A 341 -5.14 20.36 10.72
CA ALA A 341 -5.20 21.79 11.00
C ALA A 341 -6.55 22.28 11.56
N THR A 342 -7.63 21.53 11.35
CA THR A 342 -8.99 21.91 11.78
C THR A 342 -9.42 21.28 13.11
N ARG A 343 -8.68 20.29 13.64
CA ARG A 343 -9.11 19.49 14.80
C ARG A 343 -9.35 20.30 16.07
N VAL A 344 -8.44 21.22 16.41
CA VAL A 344 -8.55 22.02 17.64
C VAL A 344 -9.80 22.90 17.59
N GLU A 345 -10.03 23.55 16.45
CA GLU A 345 -11.20 24.39 16.23
C GLU A 345 -12.50 23.56 16.25
N LEU A 346 -12.50 22.36 15.66
CA LEU A 346 -13.65 21.44 15.70
C LEU A 346 -14.02 21.01 17.12
N VAL A 347 -13.03 20.71 17.96
CA VAL A 347 -13.27 20.38 19.37
C VAL A 347 -13.88 21.58 20.10
N ALA A 348 -13.41 22.80 19.81
CA ALA A 348 -13.94 24.00 20.43
C ALA A 348 -15.38 24.32 20.00
N GLN A 349 -15.71 24.14 18.71
CA GLN A 349 -17.03 24.47 18.16
C GLN A 349 -18.09 23.41 18.44
N TYR A 350 -17.77 22.12 18.21
CA TYR A 350 -18.75 21.03 18.27
C TYR A 350 -18.59 20.13 19.51
N GLY A 351 -17.44 20.19 20.18
CA GLY A 351 -17.12 19.35 21.34
C GLY A 351 -16.40 18.04 20.97
N PRO A 352 -15.72 17.41 21.96
CA PRO A 352 -14.85 16.24 21.76
C PRO A 352 -15.59 14.93 21.40
N CYS A 353 -16.88 14.85 21.70
CA CYS A 353 -17.72 13.69 21.39
C CYS A 353 -18.70 13.95 20.23
N SER A 354 -18.51 15.03 19.46
CA SER A 354 -19.34 15.35 18.30
C SER A 354 -19.18 14.33 17.18
N MET A 355 -20.21 14.20 16.34
CA MET A 355 -20.18 13.30 15.18
C MET A 355 -19.22 13.83 14.10
N GLN A 356 -19.18 15.15 13.93
CA GLN A 356 -18.27 15.90 13.06
C GLN A 356 -16.82 15.50 13.37
N LEU A 357 -16.39 15.60 14.63
CA LEU A 357 -15.04 15.24 15.02
C LEU A 357 -14.75 13.75 14.84
N GLY A 358 -15.75 12.89 15.07
CA GLY A 358 -15.63 11.45 14.84
C GLY A 358 -15.33 11.11 13.37
N ILE A 359 -16.09 11.69 12.44
CA ILE A 359 -15.87 11.57 10.99
C ILE A 359 -14.46 12.06 10.62
N VAL A 360 -14.11 13.29 11.03
CA VAL A 360 -12.80 13.90 10.70
C VAL A 360 -11.64 13.08 11.25
N THR A 361 -11.73 12.64 12.50
CA THR A 361 -10.69 11.83 13.15
C THR A 361 -10.55 10.47 12.44
N SER A 362 -11.66 9.83 12.09
CA SER A 362 -11.63 8.54 11.38
C SER A 362 -10.98 8.68 10.00
N GLU A 363 -11.30 9.74 9.25
CA GLU A 363 -10.77 9.93 7.91
C GLU A 363 -9.31 10.40 7.92
N LEU A 364 -8.93 11.22 8.89
CA LEU A 364 -7.53 11.54 9.14
C LEU A 364 -6.72 10.27 9.47
N ALA A 365 -7.26 9.40 10.32
CA ALA A 365 -6.60 8.14 10.65
C ALA A 365 -6.52 7.20 9.44
N ASN A 366 -7.54 7.17 8.57
CA ASN A 366 -7.47 6.49 7.28
C ASN A 366 -6.35 7.05 6.41
N CYS A 367 -6.21 8.39 6.31
CA CYS A 367 -5.11 9.02 5.61
C CYS A 367 -3.76 8.59 6.19
N TYR A 368 -3.61 8.60 7.52
CA TYR A 368 -2.39 8.12 8.19
C TYR A 368 -2.12 6.64 7.92
N ASN A 369 -3.13 5.77 7.95
CA ASN A 369 -2.99 4.36 7.63
C ASN A 369 -2.49 4.15 6.20
N VAL A 370 -3.06 4.87 5.22
CA VAL A 370 -2.62 4.80 3.82
C VAL A 370 -1.20 5.36 3.65
N LEU A 371 -0.85 6.42 4.38
CA LEU A 371 0.49 7.03 4.41
C LEU A 371 1.52 6.24 5.22
N ARG A 372 1.19 5.04 5.74
CA ARG A 372 2.06 4.20 6.58
C ARG A 372 2.53 4.89 7.86
N ARG A 373 1.62 5.64 8.47
CA ARG A 373 1.75 6.29 9.79
C ARG A 373 0.77 5.65 10.78
N GLU A 374 0.64 4.32 10.75
CA GLU A 374 -0.36 3.57 11.51
C GLU A 374 -0.24 3.78 13.03
N ALA A 375 0.96 4.02 13.56
CA ALA A 375 1.17 4.31 14.98
C ALA A 375 0.54 5.66 15.40
N LEU A 376 0.59 6.67 14.52
CA LEU A 376 -0.03 7.97 14.74
C LEU A 376 -1.56 7.89 14.64
N ALA A 377 -2.06 7.07 13.70
CA ALA A 377 -3.47 6.74 13.58
C ALA A 377 -3.99 6.03 14.85
N GLU A 378 -3.28 5.00 15.32
CA GLU A 378 -3.60 4.28 16.56
C GLU A 378 -3.68 5.23 17.76
N PHE A 379 -2.68 6.10 17.95
CA PHE A 379 -2.66 7.08 19.03
C PHE A 379 -3.87 8.01 18.98
N THR A 380 -4.14 8.59 17.81
CA THR A 380 -5.22 9.56 17.59
C THR A 380 -6.60 8.93 17.80
N LEU A 381 -6.80 7.71 17.29
CA LEU A 381 -8.07 6.98 17.42
C LEU A 381 -8.32 6.51 18.85
N THR A 382 -7.28 6.04 19.55
CA THR A 382 -7.41 5.56 20.93
C THR A 382 -7.89 6.68 21.84
N GLN A 383 -7.32 7.88 21.74
CA GLN A 383 -7.77 9.05 22.51
C GLN A 383 -9.24 9.39 22.24
N SER A 384 -9.65 9.40 20.97
CA SER A 384 -11.03 9.72 20.59
C SER A 384 -12.04 8.67 21.06
N LEU A 385 -11.67 7.38 21.08
CA LEU A 385 -12.52 6.30 21.56
C LEU A 385 -12.59 6.26 23.10
N GLU A 386 -11.52 6.62 23.82
CA GLU A 386 -11.53 6.68 25.28
C GLU A 386 -12.53 7.71 25.84
N LEU A 387 -12.77 8.79 25.11
CA LEU A 387 -13.75 9.83 25.46
C LEU A 387 -15.21 9.38 25.19
N ARG A 388 -15.43 8.26 24.49
CA ARG A 388 -16.74 7.79 24.00
C ARG A 388 -17.21 6.50 24.68
N ARG A 389 -16.94 6.36 25.98
CA ARG A 389 -17.32 5.16 26.76
C ARG A 389 -18.82 5.04 27.07
N ASP A 390 -19.62 6.08 26.79
CA ASP A 390 -21.06 6.04 26.96
C ASP A 390 -21.72 5.06 25.97
N SER A 391 -22.60 4.20 26.49
CA SER A 391 -23.43 3.28 25.71
C SER A 391 -24.21 3.94 24.57
N ASN A 392 -24.67 5.18 24.73
CA ASN A 392 -25.40 5.92 23.69
C ASN A 392 -24.51 6.31 22.52
N LEU A 393 -23.25 6.67 22.79
CA LEU A 393 -22.26 6.97 21.76
C LEU A 393 -21.76 5.70 21.09
N SER A 394 -21.72 4.58 21.83
CA SER A 394 -21.18 3.33 21.33
C SER A 394 -21.90 2.74 20.13
N ASN A 395 -23.18 3.07 19.95
CA ASN A 395 -23.99 2.61 18.84
C ASN A 395 -24.04 3.61 17.67
N ARG A 396 -23.41 4.78 17.79
CA ARG A 396 -23.39 5.80 16.75
C ARG A 396 -22.44 5.42 15.61
N ARG A 397 -22.72 5.89 14.39
CA ARG A 397 -21.98 5.50 13.17
C ARG A 397 -20.53 5.96 13.16
N ASP A 398 -20.24 7.16 13.64
CA ASP A 398 -18.86 7.67 13.70
C ASP A 398 -17.96 6.80 14.59
N GLU A 399 -18.51 6.14 15.61
CA GLU A 399 -17.76 5.16 16.39
C GLU A 399 -17.42 3.90 15.58
N ILE A 400 -18.29 3.48 14.67
CA ILE A 400 -17.99 2.40 13.71
C ILE A 400 -16.83 2.83 12.80
N TYR A 401 -16.82 4.08 12.33
CA TYR A 401 -15.73 4.61 11.49
C TYR A 401 -14.40 4.63 12.23
N LEU A 402 -14.40 5.13 13.47
CA LEU A 402 -13.23 5.16 14.34
C LEU A 402 -12.69 3.75 14.61
N ARG A 403 -13.57 2.80 14.95
CA ARG A 403 -13.17 1.41 15.24
C ARG A 403 -12.66 0.69 14.00
N LEU A 404 -13.29 0.89 12.84
CA LEU A 404 -12.84 0.29 11.59
C LEU A 404 -11.47 0.85 11.17
N ALA A 405 -11.27 2.16 11.28
CA ALA A 405 -9.97 2.80 11.05
C ALA A 405 -8.90 2.28 12.03
N LEU A 406 -9.27 2.03 13.29
CA LEU A 406 -8.34 1.49 14.31
C LEU A 406 -7.96 0.03 14.00
N ALA A 407 -8.92 -0.77 13.57
CA ALA A 407 -8.66 -2.13 13.10
C ALA A 407 -7.70 -2.09 11.89
N ASP A 408 -7.89 -1.17 10.95
CA ASP A 408 -6.99 -0.98 9.82
C ASP A 408 -5.58 -0.53 10.27
N SER A 409 -5.45 0.32 11.29
CA SER A 409 -4.16 0.68 11.92
C SER A 409 -3.46 -0.53 12.52
N PHE A 410 -4.19 -1.38 13.25
CA PHE A 410 -3.62 -2.61 13.82
C PHE A 410 -3.22 -3.61 12.74
N ILE A 411 -4.03 -3.79 11.70
CA ILE A 411 -3.72 -4.65 10.55
C ILE A 411 -2.46 -4.17 9.84
N GLY A 412 -2.32 -2.85 9.60
CA GLY A 412 -1.14 -2.28 8.97
C GLY A 412 0.15 -2.48 9.77
N GLN A 413 0.05 -2.49 11.10
CA GLN A 413 1.17 -2.81 12.02
C GLN A 413 1.38 -4.31 12.27
N ALA A 414 0.65 -5.19 11.59
CA ALA A 414 0.62 -6.64 11.84
C ALA A 414 0.21 -7.04 13.29
N LYS A 415 -0.47 -6.14 14.03
CA LYS A 415 -1.07 -6.38 15.35
C LYS A 415 -2.44 -7.08 15.22
N TYR A 416 -2.52 -8.19 14.47
CA TYR A 416 -3.79 -8.84 14.13
C TYR A 416 -4.63 -9.21 15.37
N LYS A 417 -4.00 -9.70 16.44
CA LYS A 417 -4.68 -10.06 17.70
C LYS A 417 -5.48 -8.91 18.30
N ASN A 418 -5.08 -7.66 18.07
CA ASN A 418 -5.79 -6.47 18.55
C ASN A 418 -6.93 -6.08 17.59
N ALA A 419 -6.76 -6.31 16.28
CA ALA A 419 -7.78 -6.01 15.28
C ALA A 419 -8.98 -6.96 15.31
N LEU A 420 -8.75 -8.25 15.56
CA LEU A 420 -9.78 -9.29 15.59
C LEU A 420 -11.00 -8.95 16.47
N PRO A 421 -10.86 -8.65 17.77
CA PRO A 421 -12.01 -8.39 18.64
C PRO A 421 -12.79 -7.13 18.23
N ILE A 422 -12.12 -6.14 17.63
CA ILE A 422 -12.76 -4.94 17.12
C ILE A 422 -13.66 -5.29 15.93
N LEU A 423 -13.15 -6.07 14.97
CA LEU A 423 -13.89 -6.47 13.78
C LEU A 423 -15.06 -7.39 14.12
N GLU A 424 -14.88 -8.32 15.05
CA GLU A 424 -15.94 -9.19 15.56
C GLU A 424 -17.06 -8.36 16.20
N ASN A 425 -16.71 -7.41 17.07
CA ASN A 425 -17.67 -6.50 17.67
C ASN A 425 -18.47 -5.68 16.65
N ILE A 426 -17.82 -5.23 15.56
CA ILE A 426 -18.50 -4.48 14.49
C ILE A 426 -19.50 -5.39 13.74
N ILE A 427 -19.12 -6.64 13.44
CA ILE A 427 -19.97 -7.59 12.70
C ILE A 427 -21.21 -7.96 13.52
N ASP A 428 -21.04 -8.19 14.83
CA ASP A 428 -22.10 -8.63 15.73
C ASP A 428 -23.11 -7.53 16.09
N LYS A 429 -22.86 -6.27 15.69
CA LYS A 429 -23.82 -5.18 15.91
C LYS A 429 -25.10 -5.43 15.08
N PRO A 430 -26.30 -5.33 15.70
CA PRO A 430 -27.56 -5.65 15.01
C PRO A 430 -27.87 -4.69 13.86
N ASN A 431 -27.57 -3.39 14.03
CA ASN A 431 -28.01 -2.30 13.15
C ASN A 431 -26.89 -1.70 12.27
N ILE A 432 -25.87 -2.50 11.93
CA ILE A 432 -24.79 -2.05 11.03
C ILE A 432 -25.19 -2.24 9.56
N SER A 433 -24.79 -1.30 8.69
CA SER A 433 -25.05 -1.42 7.25
C SER A 433 -24.38 -2.66 6.64
N ALA A 434 -25.00 -3.22 5.60
CA ALA A 434 -24.46 -4.36 4.86
C ALA A 434 -23.01 -4.10 4.39
N THR A 435 -22.73 -2.87 3.95
CA THR A 435 -21.40 -2.41 3.52
C THR A 435 -20.36 -2.53 4.64
N PHE A 436 -20.60 -1.96 5.81
CA PHE A 436 -19.63 -2.04 6.92
C PHE A 436 -19.50 -3.45 7.49
N ARG A 437 -20.59 -4.23 7.49
CA ARG A 437 -20.56 -5.63 7.90
C ARG A 437 -19.69 -6.47 6.95
N MET A 438 -19.86 -6.29 5.64
CA MET A 438 -19.04 -6.94 4.61
C MET A 438 -17.57 -6.52 4.72
N MET A 439 -17.30 -5.21 4.80
CA MET A 439 -15.95 -4.66 4.95
C MET A 439 -15.22 -5.24 6.17
N SER A 440 -15.92 -5.41 7.29
CA SER A 440 -15.38 -5.97 8.53
C SER A 440 -15.16 -7.48 8.42
N ALA A 441 -16.11 -8.21 7.80
CA ALA A 441 -15.99 -9.64 7.55
C ALA A 441 -14.79 -9.99 6.65
N LEU A 442 -14.55 -9.19 5.61
CA LEU A 442 -13.40 -9.34 4.71
C LEU A 442 -12.08 -9.10 5.45
N ARG A 443 -11.99 -8.02 6.23
CA ARG A 443 -10.80 -7.71 7.06
C ARG A 443 -10.54 -8.80 8.10
N LEU A 444 -11.59 -9.32 8.73
CA LEU A 444 -11.48 -10.38 9.73
C LEU A 444 -11.00 -11.69 9.09
N THR A 445 -11.53 -12.06 7.93
CA THR A 445 -11.09 -13.23 7.16
C THR A 445 -9.63 -13.09 6.75
N ARG A 446 -9.26 -11.94 6.15
CA ARG A 446 -7.87 -11.63 5.75
C ARG A 446 -6.91 -11.70 6.94
N SER A 447 -7.29 -11.14 8.09
CA SER A 447 -6.47 -11.11 9.30
C SER A 447 -6.25 -12.51 9.87
N ARG A 448 -7.32 -13.31 10.02
CA ARG A 448 -7.23 -14.71 10.48
C ARG A 448 -6.34 -15.56 9.56
N ARG A 449 -6.46 -15.36 8.24
CA ARG A 449 -5.62 -16.03 7.24
C ARG A 449 -4.13 -15.67 7.37
N ARG A 450 -3.81 -14.39 7.62
CA ARG A 450 -2.41 -13.92 7.79
C ARG A 450 -1.77 -14.39 9.10
N MET A 451 -2.55 -14.80 10.08
CA MET A 451 -2.05 -15.39 11.33
C MET A 451 -1.59 -16.85 11.20
N HIS A 452 -1.63 -17.45 10.00
CA HIS A 452 -1.30 -18.86 9.75
C HIS A 452 -2.09 -19.85 10.61
N GLY A 453 -3.35 -19.51 10.93
CA GLY A 453 -4.29 -20.46 11.51
C GLY A 453 -4.69 -21.56 10.52
N ASP A 454 -5.37 -22.60 11.01
CA ASP A 454 -5.91 -23.65 10.15
C ASP A 454 -6.88 -23.04 9.11
N ALA A 455 -6.57 -23.21 7.82
CA ALA A 455 -7.33 -22.65 6.70
C ALA A 455 -8.80 -23.15 6.68
N ARG A 456 -9.08 -24.30 7.32
CA ARG A 456 -10.42 -24.86 7.43
C ARG A 456 -11.36 -24.03 8.31
N GLU A 457 -10.81 -23.29 9.27
CA GLU A 457 -11.59 -22.41 10.15
C GLU A 457 -12.34 -21.33 9.37
N ALA A 458 -11.79 -20.92 8.21
CA ALA A 458 -12.44 -19.94 7.33
C ALA A 458 -13.77 -20.46 6.76
N PHE A 459 -14.01 -21.78 6.73
CA PHE A 459 -15.18 -22.37 6.10
C PHE A 459 -16.25 -22.87 7.08
N LYS A 460 -16.01 -22.83 8.40
CA LYS A 460 -17.04 -23.21 9.41
C LYS A 460 -18.29 -22.34 9.26
N GLN A 461 -19.48 -22.88 9.53
CA GLN A 461 -20.77 -22.18 9.30
C GLN A 461 -20.93 -20.80 9.99
N LYS A 462 -20.15 -20.50 11.04
CA LYS A 462 -20.14 -19.19 11.72
C LYS A 462 -18.94 -18.31 11.33
N SER A 463 -18.28 -18.62 10.20
CA SER A 463 -17.13 -17.83 9.76
C SER A 463 -17.57 -16.54 9.07
N PRO A 464 -16.68 -15.54 8.97
CA PRO A 464 -17.02 -14.28 8.32
C PRO A 464 -17.27 -14.44 6.80
N LEU A 465 -16.81 -15.54 6.18
CA LEU A 465 -17.15 -15.86 4.79
C LEU A 465 -18.64 -16.18 4.61
N TRP A 466 -19.26 -16.85 5.58
CA TRP A 466 -20.70 -17.09 5.57
C TRP A 466 -21.49 -15.80 5.81
N THR A 467 -20.98 -14.93 6.69
CA THR A 467 -21.53 -13.58 6.85
C THR A 467 -21.50 -12.82 5.52
N GLY A 468 -20.38 -12.83 4.80
CA GLY A 468 -20.28 -12.17 3.49
C GLY A 468 -21.22 -12.74 2.43
N LEU A 469 -21.43 -14.07 2.39
CA LEU A 469 -22.40 -14.70 1.49
C LEU A 469 -23.81 -14.09 1.65
N SER A 470 -24.26 -13.88 2.88
CA SER A 470 -25.59 -13.32 3.16
C SER A 470 -25.78 -11.86 2.70
N LEU A 471 -24.69 -11.19 2.30
CA LEU A 471 -24.68 -9.77 1.96
C LEU A 471 -24.49 -9.49 0.46
N LEU A 472 -24.19 -10.52 -0.35
CA LEU A 472 -23.78 -10.35 -1.75
C LEU A 472 -24.80 -9.60 -2.61
N ASP A 473 -26.09 -9.78 -2.35
CA ASP A 473 -27.16 -9.15 -3.15
C ASP A 473 -27.42 -7.68 -2.77
N ILE A 474 -26.80 -7.19 -1.68
CA ILE A 474 -27.11 -5.89 -1.07
C ILE A 474 -25.90 -4.95 -1.12
N VAL A 475 -24.68 -5.48 -1.20
CA VAL A 475 -23.45 -4.67 -1.24
C VAL A 475 -23.06 -4.29 -2.67
N PRO A 476 -22.31 -3.18 -2.87
CA PRO A 476 -21.81 -2.81 -4.20
C PRO A 476 -20.90 -3.88 -4.82
N ASP A 477 -20.91 -3.98 -6.15
CA ASP A 477 -20.11 -4.93 -6.93
C ASP A 477 -18.63 -4.94 -6.52
N VAL A 478 -18.05 -3.79 -6.18
CA VAL A 478 -16.65 -3.70 -5.72
C VAL A 478 -16.39 -4.58 -4.49
N LEU A 479 -17.30 -4.59 -3.52
CA LEU A 479 -17.18 -5.44 -2.33
C LEU A 479 -17.49 -6.91 -2.64
N VAL A 480 -18.38 -7.19 -3.59
CA VAL A 480 -18.60 -8.55 -4.12
C VAL A 480 -17.32 -9.09 -4.74
N MET A 481 -16.60 -8.29 -5.52
CA MET A 481 -15.32 -8.70 -6.12
C MET A 481 -14.27 -8.98 -5.04
N GLU A 482 -14.14 -8.12 -4.02
CA GLU A 482 -13.22 -8.34 -2.90
C GLU A 482 -13.56 -9.62 -2.12
N TYR A 483 -14.85 -9.94 -1.97
CA TYR A 483 -15.31 -11.17 -1.35
C TYR A 483 -14.92 -12.40 -2.16
N VAL A 484 -15.18 -12.39 -3.47
CA VAL A 484 -14.85 -13.49 -4.37
C VAL A 484 -13.33 -13.73 -4.40
N GLU A 485 -12.53 -12.66 -4.44
CA GLU A 485 -11.08 -12.74 -4.34
C GLU A 485 -10.65 -13.37 -3.00
N GLU A 486 -11.17 -12.90 -1.86
CA GLU A 486 -10.78 -13.46 -0.57
C GLU A 486 -11.21 -14.92 -0.40
N LEU A 487 -12.39 -15.29 -0.92
CA LEU A 487 -12.85 -16.68 -0.93
C LEU A 487 -11.92 -17.59 -1.73
N GLY A 488 -11.52 -17.18 -2.94
CA GLY A 488 -10.53 -17.93 -3.72
C GLY A 488 -9.19 -18.05 -2.98
N CYS A 489 -8.80 -17.03 -2.21
CA CYS A 489 -7.58 -17.06 -1.41
C CYS A 489 -7.64 -18.09 -0.29
N CYS A 490 -8.78 -18.20 0.39
CA CYS A 490 -9.02 -19.24 1.38
C CYS A 490 -9.01 -20.64 0.74
N ILE A 491 -9.61 -20.82 -0.43
CA ILE A 491 -9.62 -22.11 -1.15
C ILE A 491 -8.19 -22.54 -1.52
N SER A 492 -7.38 -21.63 -2.06
CA SER A 492 -6.00 -21.93 -2.47
C SER A 492 -5.04 -22.32 -1.34
N GLN A 493 -5.42 -22.06 -0.08
CA GLN A 493 -4.63 -22.43 1.10
C GLN A 493 -5.01 -23.77 1.70
N LEU A 494 -6.07 -24.43 1.21
CA LEU A 494 -6.48 -25.73 1.72
C LEU A 494 -5.43 -26.82 1.43
N PRO A 495 -5.16 -27.75 2.37
CA PRO A 495 -4.19 -28.83 2.19
C PRO A 495 -4.58 -29.78 1.04
N LYS A 496 -3.58 -30.30 0.31
CA LYS A 496 -3.77 -31.06 -0.93
C LYS A 496 -4.37 -32.48 -0.80
N ARG A 497 -4.74 -32.98 0.39
CA ARG A 497 -5.04 -34.42 0.60
C ARG A 497 -6.10 -34.80 1.65
N GLU A 498 -6.90 -33.89 2.20
CA GLU A 498 -7.84 -34.26 3.28
C GLU A 498 -9.30 -34.29 2.80
N LEU A 499 -9.93 -35.47 2.88
CA LEU A 499 -11.29 -35.77 2.41
C LEU A 499 -12.40 -35.31 3.38
N GLU A 500 -12.10 -35.13 4.67
CA GLU A 500 -13.13 -35.10 5.73
C GLU A 500 -13.77 -33.72 5.97
N ASP A 501 -13.13 -32.60 5.58
CA ASP A 501 -13.67 -31.24 5.76
C ASP A 501 -14.35 -30.66 4.49
N SER A 502 -14.65 -31.51 3.50
CA SER A 502 -15.11 -31.12 2.15
C SER A 502 -16.52 -30.52 2.09
N ASN A 503 -17.40 -30.73 3.07
CA ASN A 503 -18.81 -30.35 2.94
C ASN A 503 -19.01 -28.84 3.06
N ASN A 504 -18.49 -28.20 4.11
CA ASN A 504 -18.66 -26.76 4.29
C ASN A 504 -18.04 -25.91 3.17
N VAL A 505 -16.86 -26.31 2.67
CA VAL A 505 -16.21 -25.65 1.51
C VAL A 505 -17.09 -25.77 0.28
N ARG A 506 -17.59 -26.99 0.00
CA ARG A 506 -18.43 -27.27 -1.16
C ARG A 506 -19.77 -26.53 -1.08
N ASP A 507 -20.37 -26.49 0.10
CA ASP A 507 -21.67 -25.85 0.32
C ASP A 507 -21.56 -24.33 0.18
N LEU A 508 -20.52 -23.71 0.76
CA LEU A 508 -20.26 -22.28 0.60
C LEU A 508 -20.00 -21.94 -0.87
N VAL A 509 -19.12 -22.68 -1.54
CA VAL A 509 -18.80 -22.46 -2.96
C VAL A 509 -20.04 -22.60 -3.85
N LYS A 510 -20.88 -23.62 -3.60
CA LYS A 510 -22.14 -23.80 -4.32
C LYS A 510 -23.09 -22.63 -4.09
N ALA A 511 -23.22 -22.17 -2.85
CA ALA A 511 -24.10 -21.06 -2.51
C ALA A 511 -23.65 -19.75 -3.16
N VAL A 512 -22.34 -19.42 -3.11
CA VAL A 512 -21.76 -18.23 -3.75
C VAL A 512 -21.94 -18.29 -5.26
N ASN A 513 -21.64 -19.44 -5.90
CA ASN A 513 -21.82 -19.60 -7.32
C ASN A 513 -23.30 -19.48 -7.73
N SER A 514 -24.23 -19.95 -6.89
CA SER A 514 -25.66 -19.80 -7.13
C SER A 514 -26.11 -18.35 -7.04
N ALA A 515 -25.63 -17.61 -6.03
CA ALA A 515 -25.97 -16.20 -5.84
C ALA A 515 -25.48 -15.32 -7.00
N LEU A 516 -24.26 -15.57 -7.49
CA LEU A 516 -23.62 -14.70 -8.47
C LEU A 516 -23.82 -15.13 -9.93
N ARG A 517 -24.49 -16.26 -10.20
CA ARG A 517 -24.66 -16.83 -11.55
C ARG A 517 -25.38 -15.91 -12.54
N THR A 518 -26.24 -15.04 -12.03
CA THR A 518 -27.08 -14.11 -12.82
C THR A 518 -26.45 -12.72 -12.97
N SER A 519 -25.34 -12.42 -12.28
CA SER A 519 -24.69 -11.10 -12.34
C SER A 519 -23.64 -11.08 -13.46
N SER A 520 -23.98 -10.48 -14.60
CA SER A 520 -23.09 -10.33 -15.75
C SER A 520 -21.91 -9.38 -15.49
N SER A 521 -22.07 -8.38 -14.61
CA SER A 521 -21.01 -7.44 -14.23
C SER A 521 -19.89 -8.12 -13.44
N VAL A 522 -20.26 -9.02 -12.51
CA VAL A 522 -19.32 -9.75 -11.66
C VAL A 522 -18.63 -10.88 -12.42
N THR A 523 -19.39 -11.65 -13.19
CA THR A 523 -18.89 -12.86 -13.89
C THR A 523 -17.98 -12.56 -15.09
N SER A 524 -18.02 -11.35 -15.64
CA SER A 524 -17.13 -10.90 -16.72
C SER A 524 -15.80 -10.32 -16.22
N ASN A 525 -15.62 -10.20 -14.90
CA ASN A 525 -14.45 -9.58 -14.29
C ASN A 525 -13.31 -10.60 -14.05
N PRO A 526 -12.02 -10.21 -14.23
CA PRO A 526 -10.87 -11.09 -14.00
C PRO A 526 -10.80 -11.77 -12.61
N CYS A 527 -11.36 -11.15 -11.56
CA CYS A 527 -11.36 -11.75 -10.22
C CYS A 527 -12.25 -13.01 -10.17
N TRP A 528 -13.34 -13.02 -10.93
CA TRP A 528 -14.23 -14.17 -11.05
C TRP A 528 -13.55 -15.33 -11.79
N GLU A 529 -12.79 -15.02 -12.85
CA GLU A 529 -11.98 -16.01 -13.57
C GLU A 529 -10.93 -16.66 -12.65
N TRP A 530 -10.21 -15.84 -11.88
CA TRP A 530 -9.23 -16.34 -10.93
C TRP A 530 -9.86 -17.23 -9.84
N TYR A 531 -10.97 -16.81 -9.26
CA TYR A 531 -11.74 -17.62 -8.31
C TYR A 531 -12.19 -18.96 -8.92
N THR A 532 -12.69 -18.93 -10.15
CA THR A 532 -13.10 -20.13 -10.90
C THR A 532 -11.92 -21.10 -11.09
N ASN A 533 -10.73 -20.59 -11.41
CA ASN A 533 -9.52 -21.39 -11.54
C ASN A 533 -9.14 -22.07 -10.20
N CYS A 534 -9.21 -21.34 -9.08
CA CYS A 534 -8.98 -21.91 -7.75
C CYS A 534 -9.98 -23.03 -7.41
N GLN A 535 -11.26 -22.86 -7.75
CA GLN A 535 -12.28 -23.90 -7.56
C GLN A 535 -12.00 -25.16 -8.38
N GLN A 536 -11.61 -24.99 -9.65
CA GLN A 536 -11.33 -26.09 -10.57
C GLN A 536 -10.10 -26.89 -10.10
N GLU A 537 -9.05 -26.19 -9.67
CA GLU A 537 -7.85 -26.81 -9.13
C GLU A 537 -8.20 -27.64 -7.88
N TYR A 538 -8.92 -27.06 -6.92
CA TYR A 538 -9.36 -27.74 -5.71
C TYR A 538 -10.24 -28.97 -6.02
N SER A 539 -11.20 -28.82 -6.93
CA SER A 539 -12.06 -29.94 -7.38
C SER A 539 -11.27 -31.03 -8.11
N GLY A 540 -10.23 -30.67 -8.85
CA GLY A 540 -9.29 -31.59 -9.48
C GLY A 540 -8.50 -32.39 -8.43
N GLN A 541 -8.02 -31.72 -7.39
CA GLN A 541 -7.30 -32.36 -6.27
C GLN A 541 -8.18 -33.39 -5.55
N ILE A 542 -9.43 -33.05 -5.22
CA ILE A 542 -10.38 -33.99 -4.61
C ILE A 542 -10.61 -35.22 -5.50
N ARG A 543 -10.84 -35.01 -6.81
CA ARG A 543 -11.04 -36.11 -7.77
C ARG A 543 -9.82 -37.04 -7.84
N ASN A 544 -8.61 -36.47 -7.90
CA ASN A 544 -7.37 -37.24 -7.96
C ASN A 544 -7.12 -38.02 -6.67
N ALA A 545 -7.38 -37.42 -5.50
CA ALA A 545 -7.29 -38.10 -4.21
C ALA A 545 -8.30 -39.26 -4.12
N THR A 546 -9.54 -39.04 -4.54
CA THR A 546 -10.59 -40.08 -4.57
C THR A 546 -10.24 -41.24 -5.52
N MET A 547 -9.60 -40.96 -6.67
CA MET A 547 -9.12 -42.00 -7.58
C MET A 547 -7.90 -42.74 -7.04
N ALA A 548 -6.99 -42.05 -6.35
CA ALA A 548 -5.82 -42.66 -5.71
C ALA A 548 -6.23 -43.58 -4.55
N ASP A 549 -7.19 -43.19 -3.71
CA ASP A 549 -7.74 -44.04 -2.65
C ASP A 549 -8.46 -45.27 -3.21
N LYS A 550 -9.20 -45.12 -4.32
CA LYS A 550 -9.79 -46.26 -5.03
C LYS A 550 -8.70 -47.20 -5.56
N ARG A 551 -7.64 -46.69 -6.19
CA ARG A 551 -6.51 -47.50 -6.69
C ARG A 551 -5.79 -48.24 -5.56
N LYS A 552 -5.50 -47.56 -4.45
CA LYS A 552 -4.85 -48.17 -3.29
C LYS A 552 -5.68 -49.32 -2.71
N ARG A 553 -7.01 -49.17 -2.69
CA ARG A 553 -7.95 -50.21 -2.29
C ARG A 553 -8.06 -51.36 -3.31
N TRP A 554 -7.80 -51.12 -4.60
CA TRP A 554 -7.68 -52.17 -5.62
C TRP A 554 -6.34 -52.93 -5.53
N ASP A 555 -5.25 -52.23 -5.22
CA ASP A 555 -3.91 -52.82 -5.06
C ASP A 555 -3.83 -53.68 -3.78
N GLU A 556 -4.51 -53.30 -2.70
CA GLU A 556 -4.66 -54.13 -1.48
C GLU A 556 -5.51 -55.39 -1.71
N VAL A 557 -6.39 -55.39 -2.72
CA VAL A 557 -7.15 -56.58 -3.14
C VAL A 557 -6.30 -57.50 -4.02
N LEU A 558 -5.38 -56.95 -4.82
CA LEU A 558 -4.46 -57.71 -5.69
C LEU A 558 -3.28 -58.35 -4.92
N GLN A 559 -2.93 -57.86 -3.73
CA GLN A 559 -1.87 -58.43 -2.91
C GLN A 559 -2.29 -59.63 -2.04
N ASN A 560 -3.57 -60.05 -2.09
CA ASN A 560 -4.13 -61.14 -1.29
C ASN A 560 -4.33 -62.47 -2.06
N GLU A 561 -3.63 -62.70 -3.17
CA GLU A 561 -3.55 -64.03 -3.80
C GLU A 561 -2.16 -64.68 -3.57
N ASP A 562 -2.19 -65.88 -2.97
CA ASP A 562 -1.05 -66.60 -2.35
C ASP A 562 0.03 -67.14 -3.33
N PRO A 563 1.31 -67.23 -2.89
CA PRO A 563 2.43 -67.76 -3.68
C PRO A 563 2.77 -69.24 -3.36
N ILE A 564 3.12 -70.03 -4.39
CA ILE A 564 3.64 -71.40 -4.22
C ILE A 564 5.18 -71.43 -4.25
N ARG A 565 5.72 -72.12 -3.22
CA ARG A 565 7.11 -72.43 -2.83
C ARG A 565 7.96 -73.15 -3.89
N ILE A 566 9.30 -73.05 -3.75
CA ILE A 566 10.25 -74.18 -3.58
C ILE A 566 11.57 -73.72 -2.89
N ARG A 567 12.20 -74.67 -2.19
CA ARG A 567 13.18 -74.65 -1.08
C ARG A 567 14.67 -74.44 -1.44
N THR A 568 15.38 -73.69 -0.55
CA THR A 568 16.71 -73.83 0.17
C THR A 568 17.67 -75.01 -0.12
N PRO A 569 18.96 -75.09 0.37
CA PRO A 569 19.78 -74.17 1.23
C PRO A 569 21.30 -74.03 0.85
N ILE A 570 22.07 -73.18 1.57
CA ILE A 570 23.40 -73.45 2.23
C ILE A 570 23.97 -72.12 2.81
N SER A 571 24.64 -72.23 3.96
CA SER A 571 25.27 -71.22 4.86
C SER A 571 26.78 -71.57 5.01
N PRO A 572 27.68 -70.93 5.80
CA PRO A 572 27.82 -69.57 6.38
C PRO A 572 29.23 -68.95 6.18
N TRP A 573 29.41 -67.64 5.94
CA TRP A 573 30.67 -66.96 6.33
C TRP A 573 30.41 -65.50 6.75
N SER A 574 30.81 -65.15 7.97
CA SER A 574 31.19 -63.81 8.43
C SER A 574 32.63 -63.94 8.94
N PRO A 575 33.51 -62.94 8.79
CA PRO A 575 33.51 -61.85 9.78
C PRO A 575 33.94 -60.46 9.26
N ALA A 576 33.52 -59.45 10.04
CA ALA A 576 34.19 -58.18 10.32
C ALA A 576 34.57 -57.24 9.16
N SER A 577 33.92 -56.07 9.12
CA SER A 577 34.64 -54.81 9.32
C SER A 577 33.68 -53.66 9.67
N SER A 578 34.05 -52.99 10.73
CA SER A 578 33.52 -51.74 11.27
C SER A 578 33.42 -50.64 10.21
N CYS A 579 32.23 -50.05 10.08
CA CYS A 579 32.06 -48.76 9.39
C CYS A 579 32.85 -47.67 10.14
N PRO A 580 33.75 -46.92 9.47
CA PRO A 580 34.36 -45.76 10.09
C PRO A 580 33.32 -44.63 10.16
N SER A 581 33.24 -43.98 11.32
CA SER A 581 32.63 -42.68 11.49
C SER A 581 33.17 -41.67 10.47
N PRO A 582 32.42 -40.58 10.17
CA PRO A 582 32.91 -39.54 9.27
C PRO A 582 34.24 -39.02 9.78
N ARG A 583 35.28 -39.10 8.93
CA ARG A 583 36.58 -38.46 9.19
C ARG A 583 36.32 -36.97 9.41
N ALA A 584 36.48 -36.52 10.65
CA ALA A 584 36.77 -35.13 10.92
C ALA A 584 38.04 -34.80 10.14
N VAL A 585 37.94 -33.88 9.18
CA VAL A 585 39.12 -33.23 8.62
C VAL A 585 39.72 -32.44 9.78
N ASP A 586 40.91 -32.86 10.15
CA ASP A 586 41.72 -32.30 11.20
C ASP A 586 42.21 -30.92 10.77
N ASP A 587 41.40 -29.88 11.02
CA ASP A 587 41.78 -28.47 10.87
C ASP A 587 42.22 -27.89 12.24
N THR A 588 42.66 -28.76 13.17
CA THR A 588 43.21 -28.35 14.48
C THR A 588 44.71 -28.04 14.42
N PHE A 589 45.15 -27.29 13.41
CA PHE A 589 46.31 -26.44 13.63
C PHE A 589 45.86 -25.25 14.47
N VAL A 590 46.14 -25.30 15.78
CA VAL A 590 46.21 -24.09 16.59
C VAL A 590 47.31 -23.24 15.96
N ASP A 591 46.95 -22.33 15.04
CA ASP A 591 47.87 -21.43 14.37
C ASP A 591 48.65 -20.66 15.45
N LYS A 592 49.93 -21.01 15.66
CA LYS A 592 50.85 -20.26 16.51
C LYS A 592 51.63 -19.27 15.65
N GLY A 593 51.89 -18.08 16.19
CA GLY A 593 52.62 -17.02 15.48
C GLY A 593 51.73 -16.12 14.61
N PRO A 594 52.24 -15.51 13.52
CA PRO A 594 51.57 -14.43 12.79
C PRO A 594 50.29 -14.86 12.04
N TRP A 595 50.04 -16.15 11.91
CA TRP A 595 48.81 -16.70 11.33
C TRP A 595 47.65 -16.75 12.33
N SER A 596 47.92 -16.57 13.62
CA SER A 596 46.89 -16.47 14.67
C SER A 596 46.16 -15.12 14.70
N GLU A 597 46.69 -14.13 13.99
CA GLU A 597 46.16 -12.77 13.89
C GLU A 597 45.28 -12.69 12.64
N ARG A 598 43.96 -12.65 12.78
CA ARG A 598 43.04 -12.68 11.63
C ARG A 598 42.64 -11.29 11.16
N SER A 599 42.52 -11.09 9.86
CA SER A 599 41.99 -9.86 9.26
C SER A 599 40.75 -10.13 8.41
N VAL A 600 39.73 -9.27 8.56
CA VAL A 600 38.43 -9.40 7.89
C VAL A 600 38.13 -8.14 7.09
N LEU A 601 37.72 -8.34 5.84
CA LEU A 601 37.22 -7.30 4.95
C LEU A 601 35.75 -7.60 4.59
N SER A 602 34.89 -6.61 4.69
CA SER A 602 33.44 -6.77 4.49
C SER A 602 32.89 -5.67 3.58
N PHE A 603 32.08 -6.05 2.59
CA PHE A 603 31.44 -5.13 1.64
C PHE A 603 29.93 -5.16 1.75
N ASP A 604 29.33 -3.97 1.79
CA ASP A 604 27.87 -3.82 1.72
C ASP A 604 27.34 -4.08 0.30
N GLY A 605 26.07 -4.48 0.21
CA GLY A 605 25.31 -4.48 -1.04
C GLY A 605 24.94 -3.05 -1.48
N GLY A 606 25.07 -2.76 -2.79
CA GLY A 606 24.92 -1.39 -3.26
C GLY A 606 24.69 -1.15 -4.76
N GLY A 607 24.56 -2.20 -5.59
CA GLY A 607 24.44 -2.04 -7.05
C GLY A 607 25.64 -1.28 -7.65
N VAL A 608 25.40 -0.34 -8.55
CA VAL A 608 26.45 0.49 -9.21
C VAL A 608 27.30 1.28 -8.21
N ARG A 609 26.77 1.57 -7.02
CA ARG A 609 27.48 2.29 -5.95
C ARG A 609 28.64 1.50 -5.36
N ALA A 610 28.73 0.19 -5.64
CA ALA A 610 29.89 -0.65 -5.27
C ALA A 610 31.21 -0.12 -5.86
N ILE A 611 31.16 0.70 -6.91
CA ILE A 611 32.33 1.44 -7.43
C ILE A 611 32.95 2.30 -6.33
N SER A 612 32.16 2.97 -5.49
CA SER A 612 32.67 3.75 -4.36
C SER A 612 33.46 2.86 -3.39
N SER A 613 32.95 1.68 -3.06
CA SER A 613 33.64 0.74 -2.17
C SER A 613 34.96 0.24 -2.77
N LEU A 614 34.99 -0.01 -4.09
CA LEU A 614 36.22 -0.38 -4.80
C LEU A 614 37.23 0.77 -4.84
N LEU A 615 36.79 2.02 -4.99
CA LEU A 615 37.66 3.20 -4.94
C LEU A 615 38.23 3.44 -3.54
N ILE A 616 37.43 3.23 -2.49
CA ILE A 616 37.91 3.29 -1.10
C ILE A 616 38.96 2.21 -0.87
N LEU A 617 38.69 0.96 -1.30
CA LEU A 617 39.67 -0.12 -1.24
C LEU A 617 40.92 0.20 -2.05
N LYS A 618 40.77 0.79 -3.25
CA LYS A 618 41.89 1.22 -4.09
C LYS A 618 42.79 2.17 -3.32
N ARG A 619 42.24 3.18 -2.63
CA ARG A 619 43.03 4.09 -1.79
C ARG A 619 43.74 3.38 -0.64
N ILE A 620 43.11 2.39 0.00
CA ILE A 620 43.76 1.55 1.01
C ILE A 620 44.94 0.78 0.41
N MET A 621 44.74 0.16 -0.75
CA MET A 621 45.78 -0.60 -1.44
C MET A 621 46.92 0.29 -1.96
N GLN A 622 46.65 1.53 -2.38
CA GLN A 622 47.68 2.52 -2.75
C GLN A 622 48.56 2.85 -1.54
N LYS A 623 47.93 2.98 -0.37
CA LYS A 623 48.67 3.20 0.87
C LYS A 623 49.49 1.98 1.27
N ILE A 624 48.95 0.77 1.10
CA ILE A 624 49.69 -0.48 1.31
C ILE A 624 50.89 -0.56 0.37
N GLU A 625 50.72 -0.30 -0.93
CA GLU A 625 51.81 -0.26 -1.91
C GLU A 625 52.90 0.73 -1.51
N MET A 626 52.51 1.96 -1.14
CA MET A 626 53.45 2.96 -0.64
C MET A 626 54.23 2.45 0.58
N LEU A 627 53.56 1.85 1.56
CA LEU A 627 54.18 1.32 2.76
C LEU A 627 55.08 0.10 2.46
N GLU A 628 54.72 -0.73 1.49
CA GLU A 628 55.51 -1.88 1.07
C GLU A 628 56.78 -1.46 0.31
N LEU A 629 56.70 -0.41 -0.51
CA LEU A 629 57.85 0.15 -1.23
C LEU A 629 58.78 0.95 -0.32
N THR A 630 58.25 1.58 0.73
CA THR A 630 59.02 2.46 1.65
C THR A 630 59.34 1.79 2.98
N HIS A 631 59.07 0.50 3.13
CA HIS A 631 59.22 -0.19 4.41
C HIS A 631 60.70 -0.20 4.89
N PRO A 632 60.97 -0.03 6.20
CA PRO A 632 62.33 -0.02 6.75
C PRO A 632 63.15 -1.28 6.45
N ASP A 633 62.51 -2.46 6.47
CA ASP A 633 63.14 -3.75 6.11
C ASP A 633 63.44 -3.92 4.60
N GLY A 634 63.14 -2.92 3.78
CA GLY A 634 63.36 -2.92 2.33
C GLY A 634 62.06 -2.98 1.51
N PRO A 635 62.11 -2.51 0.24
CA PRO A 635 60.96 -2.48 -0.66
C PRO A 635 60.53 -3.90 -1.02
N CYS A 636 59.24 -4.16 -0.87
CA CYS A 636 58.56 -5.30 -1.47
C CYS A 636 57.88 -4.77 -2.74
N TYR A 637 57.98 -5.46 -3.88
CA TYR A 637 57.44 -4.95 -5.16
C TYR A 637 56.21 -5.71 -5.63
N SER A 638 55.88 -6.82 -4.97
CA SER A 638 54.66 -7.59 -5.16
C SER A 638 54.14 -8.13 -3.83
N SER A 639 52.83 -8.20 -3.69
CA SER A 639 52.19 -8.87 -2.56
C SER A 639 52.46 -10.37 -2.49
N SER A 640 52.89 -11.02 -3.58
CA SER A 640 53.29 -12.44 -3.58
C SER A 640 54.75 -12.68 -3.19
N ASP A 641 55.57 -11.63 -3.13
CA ASP A 641 56.99 -11.77 -2.78
C ASP A 641 57.14 -12.47 -1.41
N SER A 642 58.09 -13.40 -1.35
CA SER A 642 58.48 -14.09 -0.12
C SER A 642 59.99 -14.07 0.04
N MET A 643 60.48 -14.14 1.28
CA MET A 643 61.92 -14.24 1.58
C MET A 643 62.57 -15.47 0.94
N TRP A 644 61.76 -16.44 0.50
CA TRP A 644 62.15 -17.77 0.06
C TRP A 644 61.90 -18.02 -1.44
N SER A 645 61.49 -17.00 -2.21
CA SER A 645 61.41 -17.03 -3.68
C SER A 645 62.57 -16.23 -4.25
N PRO A 646 63.60 -16.86 -4.82
CA PRO A 646 64.64 -16.14 -5.55
C PRO A 646 64.01 -15.51 -6.79
N ARG A 647 64.12 -14.19 -6.95
CA ARG A 647 63.86 -13.57 -8.26
C ARG A 647 64.94 -14.00 -9.23
N ASP A 648 64.54 -14.42 -10.42
CA ASP A 648 65.45 -14.50 -11.56
C ASP A 648 65.90 -13.06 -11.88
N ARG A 649 67.20 -12.78 -11.80
CA ARG A 649 67.76 -11.42 -11.88
C ARG A 649 67.70 -10.79 -13.27
N SER A 650 67.04 -11.45 -14.21
CA SER A 650 67.01 -11.15 -15.65
C SER A 650 65.78 -10.37 -16.10
N ASP A 651 64.76 -10.18 -15.25
CA ASP A 651 63.61 -9.35 -15.59
C ASP A 651 63.94 -7.87 -15.28
N PRO A 652 64.05 -6.98 -16.29
CA PRO A 652 64.40 -5.59 -16.03
C PRO A 652 63.41 -4.97 -15.04
N LEU A 653 63.95 -4.34 -14.00
CA LEU A 653 63.24 -3.53 -13.02
C LEU A 653 62.55 -2.36 -13.71
N ILE A 654 61.40 -2.61 -14.31
CA ILE A 654 60.48 -1.56 -14.73
C ILE A 654 59.82 -1.09 -13.45
N ILE A 655 60.40 -0.04 -12.86
CA ILE A 655 59.64 0.89 -12.02
C ILE A 655 58.44 1.27 -12.90
N PRO A 656 57.21 0.92 -12.52
CA PRO A 656 56.06 1.27 -13.32
C PRO A 656 56.13 2.78 -13.61
N GLU A 657 55.96 3.18 -14.87
CA GLU A 657 55.62 4.57 -15.19
C GLU A 657 54.50 5.03 -14.26
N GLU A 658 54.44 6.33 -13.91
CA GLU A 658 53.40 6.90 -13.05
C GLU A 658 52.00 6.46 -13.52
N SER A 659 51.53 5.36 -12.94
CA SER A 659 50.29 4.69 -13.29
C SER A 659 49.48 4.59 -12.02
N ASP A 660 48.27 5.11 -12.06
CA ASP A 660 47.34 5.06 -10.93
C ASP A 660 46.81 3.63 -10.65
N ARG A 661 47.25 2.62 -11.40
CA ARG A 661 46.77 1.23 -11.30
C ARG A 661 47.66 0.37 -10.38
N ILE A 662 47.00 -0.45 -9.55
CA ILE A 662 47.59 -1.34 -8.55
C ILE A 662 47.38 -2.79 -8.98
N GLU A 663 48.36 -3.35 -9.68
CA GLU A 663 48.25 -4.70 -10.25
C GLU A 663 49.16 -5.74 -9.56
N ARG A 664 50.12 -5.29 -8.75
CA ARG A 664 51.07 -6.16 -8.04
C ARG A 664 50.66 -6.47 -6.58
N TYR A 665 49.70 -5.73 -6.04
CA TYR A 665 49.22 -5.89 -4.67
C TYR A 665 47.77 -6.35 -4.63
N PHE A 666 47.55 -7.59 -4.20
CA PHE A 666 46.24 -8.22 -4.19
C PHE A 666 45.63 -8.21 -2.79
N PRO A 667 44.36 -7.80 -2.62
CA PRO A 667 43.68 -7.83 -1.32
C PRO A 667 43.68 -9.23 -0.67
N CYS A 668 43.66 -10.30 -1.46
CA CYS A 668 43.69 -11.67 -0.95
C CYS A 668 44.97 -12.02 -0.16
N HIS A 669 46.04 -11.22 -0.30
CA HIS A 669 47.29 -11.40 0.46
C HIS A 669 47.31 -10.66 1.81
N TYR A 670 46.36 -9.76 2.06
CA TYR A 670 46.30 -8.93 3.27
C TYR A 670 45.11 -9.28 4.18
N PHE A 671 44.08 -9.93 3.63
CA PHE A 671 42.86 -10.30 4.33
C PHE A 671 42.68 -11.81 4.40
N ASP A 672 42.23 -12.34 5.54
CA ASP A 672 41.94 -13.77 5.70
C ASP A 672 40.51 -14.12 5.32
N TYR A 673 39.60 -13.18 5.58
CA TYR A 673 38.19 -13.29 5.28
C TYR A 673 37.72 -12.14 4.43
N VAL A 674 36.97 -12.44 3.37
CA VAL A 674 36.17 -11.46 2.64
C VAL A 674 34.71 -11.84 2.73
N ALA A 675 33.90 -10.93 3.26
CA ALA A 675 32.45 -11.05 3.26
C ALA A 675 31.83 -10.04 2.29
N GLY A 676 30.79 -10.43 1.57
CA GLY A 676 30.08 -9.51 0.71
C GLY A 676 28.65 -9.92 0.41
N THR A 677 27.80 -8.90 0.30
CA THR A 677 26.45 -9.03 -0.26
C THR A 677 26.46 -8.49 -1.70
N SER A 678 25.83 -9.20 -2.64
CA SER A 678 25.93 -8.94 -4.09
C SER A 678 27.36 -9.14 -4.64
N THR A 679 27.85 -8.24 -5.50
CA THR A 679 29.07 -8.43 -6.31
C THR A 679 30.41 -8.29 -5.58
N GLY A 680 30.51 -7.49 -4.51
CA GLY A 680 31.79 -6.99 -3.98
C GLY A 680 32.72 -8.06 -3.36
N GLY A 681 32.17 -8.97 -2.55
CA GLY A 681 33.00 -9.96 -1.84
C GLY A 681 33.55 -11.08 -2.73
N LEU A 682 32.89 -11.37 -3.84
CA LEU A 682 33.21 -12.51 -4.69
C LEU A 682 34.40 -12.25 -5.63
N MET A 683 34.50 -11.03 -6.18
CA MET A 683 35.58 -10.65 -7.10
C MET A 683 36.94 -10.54 -6.41
N LEU A 684 36.95 -9.96 -5.20
CA LEU A 684 38.19 -9.71 -4.44
C LEU A 684 38.60 -10.91 -3.58
N GLY A 685 37.63 -11.67 -3.07
CA GLY A 685 37.87 -12.89 -2.30
C GLY A 685 38.11 -14.08 -3.23
N ARG A 686 37.02 -14.69 -3.70
CA ARG A 686 37.07 -15.99 -4.40
C ARG A 686 37.83 -15.95 -5.72
N LEU A 687 37.75 -14.85 -6.47
CA LEU A 687 38.42 -14.68 -7.76
C LEU A 687 39.81 -14.05 -7.67
N ARG A 688 40.24 -13.61 -6.46
CA ARG A 688 41.57 -13.06 -6.17
C ARG A 688 42.03 -11.97 -7.15
N MET A 689 41.12 -11.13 -7.62
CA MET A 689 41.44 -10.04 -8.54
C MET A 689 42.17 -8.90 -7.81
N SER A 690 43.01 -8.14 -8.54
CA SER A 690 43.45 -6.83 -8.06
C SER A 690 42.28 -5.85 -8.01
N VAL A 691 42.45 -4.72 -7.31
CA VAL A 691 41.36 -3.74 -7.18
C VAL A 691 41.02 -3.11 -8.53
N ASP A 692 42.02 -2.75 -9.34
CA ASP A 692 41.77 -2.18 -10.67
C ASP A 692 41.13 -3.20 -11.62
N GLN A 693 41.55 -4.47 -11.57
CA GLN A 693 40.88 -5.54 -12.30
C GLN A 693 39.42 -5.69 -11.86
N ALA A 694 39.15 -5.58 -10.56
CA ALA A 694 37.78 -5.63 -10.06
C ALA A 694 36.94 -4.43 -10.55
N ILE A 695 37.52 -3.23 -10.60
CA ILE A 695 36.87 -2.03 -11.15
C ILE A 695 36.56 -2.23 -12.65
N ASP A 696 37.53 -2.68 -13.45
CA ASP A 696 37.34 -2.90 -14.89
C ASP A 696 36.25 -3.94 -15.16
N ASN A 697 36.29 -5.05 -14.43
CA ASN A 697 35.27 -6.10 -14.53
C ASN A 697 33.90 -5.62 -14.08
N PHE A 698 33.82 -4.76 -13.06
CA PHE A 698 32.56 -4.16 -12.63
C PHE A 698 32.00 -3.19 -13.67
N ILE A 699 32.85 -2.38 -14.32
CA ILE A 699 32.43 -1.51 -15.43
C ILE A 699 31.94 -2.34 -16.62
N ASN A 700 32.63 -3.43 -16.96
CA ASN A 700 32.20 -4.37 -18.01
C ASN A 700 30.87 -5.05 -17.67
N PHE A 701 30.66 -5.40 -16.40
CA PHE A 701 29.39 -5.88 -15.90
C PHE A 701 28.29 -4.83 -16.09
N GLY A 702 28.53 -3.59 -15.69
CA GLY A 702 27.59 -2.48 -15.86
C GLY A 702 27.21 -2.26 -17.33
N ASN A 703 28.19 -2.26 -18.24
CA ASN A 703 27.95 -2.13 -19.69
C ASN A 703 27.11 -3.29 -20.27
N THR A 704 27.32 -4.51 -19.77
CA THR A 704 26.64 -5.72 -20.26
C THR A 704 25.23 -5.84 -19.69
N VAL A 705 25.04 -5.42 -18.44
CA VAL A 705 23.82 -5.61 -17.65
C VAL A 705 23.04 -4.31 -17.57
N PHE A 706 23.49 -3.34 -16.77
CA PHE A 706 22.77 -2.08 -16.52
C PHE A 706 22.57 -1.23 -17.77
N GLY A 707 23.52 -1.29 -18.71
CA GLY A 707 23.44 -0.64 -20.01
C GLY A 707 22.43 -1.21 -21.00
N ARG A 708 21.84 -2.36 -20.71
CA ARG A 708 20.92 -3.08 -21.61
C ARG A 708 19.62 -3.50 -20.92
N PRO A 709 18.82 -2.54 -20.37
CA PRO A 709 17.54 -2.86 -19.75
C PRO A 709 16.52 -3.36 -20.79
N ARG A 710 15.60 -4.22 -20.36
CA ARG A 710 14.42 -4.61 -21.17
C ARG A 710 13.48 -3.42 -21.32
N LEU A 711 13.03 -3.17 -22.55
CA LEU A 711 11.91 -2.26 -22.81
C LEU A 711 10.64 -2.82 -22.13
N PHE A 712 9.73 -1.97 -21.64
CA PHE A 712 8.44 -2.40 -21.06
C PHE A 712 8.53 -3.45 -19.93
N HIS A 713 9.44 -3.28 -18.96
CA HIS A 713 9.59 -4.17 -17.79
C HIS A 713 8.64 -3.82 -16.62
N THR A 714 8.02 -2.64 -16.64
CA THR A 714 7.05 -2.18 -15.63
C THR A 714 5.63 -2.59 -16.03
N THR A 715 4.83 -3.07 -15.07
CA THR A 715 3.46 -3.57 -15.27
C THR A 715 2.59 -2.56 -16.03
N SER A 716 2.20 -2.93 -17.25
CA SER A 716 1.17 -2.29 -18.08
C SER A 716 -0.01 -3.26 -18.19
N ALA A 717 -1.20 -2.76 -18.48
CA ALA A 717 -2.41 -3.57 -18.66
C ALA A 717 -2.29 -4.67 -19.75
N TYR A 718 -1.24 -4.63 -20.57
CA TYR A 718 -1.06 -5.48 -21.75
C TYR A 718 0.11 -6.48 -21.69
N PHE A 719 1.01 -6.38 -20.71
CA PHE A 719 2.22 -7.23 -20.66
C PHE A 719 2.51 -7.79 -19.27
N PRO A 720 2.84 -9.09 -19.15
CA PRO A 720 3.18 -9.70 -17.86
C PRO A 720 4.46 -9.09 -17.29
N SER A 721 4.51 -8.98 -15.96
CA SER A 721 5.66 -8.49 -15.22
C SER A 721 6.91 -9.32 -15.52
N ARG A 722 8.02 -8.66 -15.85
CA ARG A 722 9.32 -9.31 -16.10
C ARG A 722 10.44 -8.50 -15.45
N THR A 723 11.54 -9.16 -15.14
CA THR A 723 12.74 -8.52 -14.61
C THR A 723 13.32 -7.51 -15.59
N LYS A 724 13.88 -6.41 -15.06
CA LYS A 724 14.43 -5.27 -15.80
C LYS A 724 15.61 -5.70 -16.66
N TYR A 725 16.42 -6.64 -16.19
CA TYR A 725 17.60 -7.12 -16.91
C TYR A 725 17.46 -8.60 -17.30
N PRO A 726 17.83 -8.99 -18.53
CA PRO A 726 17.77 -10.40 -18.93
C PRO A 726 18.74 -11.30 -18.15
N ALA A 727 18.26 -12.42 -17.60
CA ALA A 727 19.12 -13.42 -16.93
C ALA A 727 20.30 -13.88 -17.80
N ALA A 728 20.12 -13.97 -19.12
CA ALA A 728 21.21 -14.33 -20.04
C ALA A 728 22.37 -13.32 -20.03
N ASN A 729 22.09 -12.02 -19.86
CA ASN A 729 23.14 -11.00 -19.78
C ASN A 729 23.86 -11.05 -18.44
N VAL A 730 23.12 -11.26 -17.35
CA VAL A 730 23.68 -11.39 -15.99
C VAL A 730 24.59 -12.62 -15.91
N ARG A 731 24.09 -13.78 -16.37
CA ARG A 731 24.88 -15.01 -16.46
C ARG A 731 26.14 -14.80 -17.30
N ARG A 732 26.00 -14.24 -18.49
CA ARG A 732 27.16 -13.95 -19.37
C ARG A 732 28.15 -13.01 -18.70
N ALA A 733 27.69 -11.98 -18.01
CA ALA A 733 28.55 -11.04 -17.31
C ALA A 733 29.34 -11.74 -16.19
N PHE A 734 28.68 -12.53 -15.34
CA PHE A 734 29.38 -13.28 -14.29
C PHE A 734 30.32 -14.35 -14.84
N GLN A 735 29.94 -15.06 -15.91
CA GLN A 735 30.82 -15.99 -16.60
C GLN A 735 32.04 -15.29 -17.23
N ASN A 736 31.87 -14.09 -17.77
CA ASN A 736 32.99 -13.30 -18.28
C ASN A 736 33.94 -12.88 -17.15
N ILE A 737 33.41 -12.51 -15.97
CA ILE A 737 34.21 -12.20 -14.79
C ILE A 737 34.99 -13.44 -14.31
N THR A 738 34.35 -14.62 -14.25
CA THR A 738 35.04 -15.86 -13.85
C THR A 738 36.12 -16.27 -14.86
N LYS A 739 35.85 -16.10 -16.17
CA LYS A 739 36.83 -16.33 -17.23
C LYS A 739 38.00 -15.35 -17.13
N ALA A 740 37.73 -14.06 -16.96
CA ALA A 740 38.76 -13.04 -16.79
C ALA A 740 39.66 -13.34 -15.58
N ALA A 741 39.09 -13.83 -14.48
CA ALA A 741 39.86 -14.27 -13.31
C ALA A 741 40.72 -15.51 -13.57
N ALA A 742 40.21 -16.51 -14.31
CA ALA A 742 40.97 -17.70 -14.64
C ALA A 742 42.26 -17.36 -15.40
N CYS A 743 42.20 -16.36 -16.29
CA CYS A 743 43.35 -15.88 -17.07
C CYS A 743 44.45 -15.23 -16.22
N ILE A 744 44.14 -14.80 -14.99
CA ILE A 744 45.13 -14.18 -14.09
C ILE A 744 46.09 -15.24 -13.53
N TRP A 745 45.57 -16.44 -13.25
CA TRP A 745 46.29 -17.48 -12.51
C TRP A 745 46.69 -18.69 -13.37
N ASP A 746 46.00 -18.93 -14.49
CA ASP A 746 46.33 -20.02 -15.43
C ASP A 746 46.02 -19.62 -16.89
N ASN A 747 47.08 -19.47 -17.70
CA ASN A 747 46.97 -19.11 -19.13
C ASN A 747 46.56 -20.29 -20.04
N SER A 748 46.53 -21.52 -19.52
CA SER A 748 46.48 -22.74 -20.35
C SER A 748 45.11 -23.43 -20.47
N ALA A 749 44.08 -22.96 -19.75
CA ALA A 749 42.81 -23.67 -19.62
C ALA A 749 41.55 -22.80 -19.84
N TRP A 750 41.58 -21.98 -20.90
CA TRP A 750 40.53 -21.03 -21.28
C TRP A 750 39.13 -21.65 -21.52
N ASP A 751 39.04 -22.86 -22.08
CA ASP A 751 37.77 -23.42 -22.57
C ASP A 751 37.09 -24.42 -21.62
N LEU A 752 37.79 -24.96 -20.61
CA LEU A 752 37.29 -26.05 -19.76
C LEU A 752 36.94 -25.65 -18.33
N ILE A 753 37.53 -24.57 -17.78
CA ILE A 753 37.50 -24.29 -16.34
C ILE A 753 36.54 -23.15 -15.94
N GLY A 754 36.43 -22.08 -16.73
CA GLY A 754 35.80 -20.83 -16.28
C GLY A 754 34.29 -20.90 -15.95
N ASP A 755 33.54 -21.76 -16.64
CA ASP A 755 32.09 -21.94 -16.40
C ASP A 755 31.77 -23.05 -15.37
N ASN A 756 32.77 -23.87 -15.01
CA ASN A 756 32.64 -25.01 -14.11
C ASN A 756 33.41 -24.82 -12.78
N SER A 757 34.06 -23.68 -12.56
CA SER A 757 34.81 -23.41 -11.32
C SER A 757 33.89 -23.46 -10.10
N ILE A 758 34.24 -24.32 -9.14
CA ILE A 758 33.44 -24.58 -7.92
C ILE A 758 33.76 -23.51 -6.88
N PHE A 759 32.75 -22.96 -6.22
CA PHE A 759 32.90 -21.93 -5.20
C PHE A 759 33.68 -22.43 -3.97
N GLN A 760 33.49 -23.69 -3.61
CA GLN A 760 34.03 -24.36 -2.43
C GLN A 760 35.47 -24.88 -2.57
N GLU A 761 36.12 -24.72 -3.74
CA GLU A 761 37.42 -25.36 -4.01
C GLU A 761 38.56 -24.89 -3.08
N ASN A 762 39.23 -25.84 -2.40
CA ASN A 762 40.18 -25.58 -1.31
C ASN A 762 41.63 -25.46 -1.82
N ASN A 763 41.96 -24.36 -2.50
CA ASN A 763 43.33 -24.09 -2.97
C ASN A 763 44.08 -23.09 -2.06
N GLY A 764 43.99 -23.27 -0.74
CA GLY A 764 44.86 -22.57 0.23
C GLY A 764 44.68 -21.04 0.38
N GLY A 765 43.59 -20.46 -0.12
CA GLY A 765 43.42 -19.00 -0.16
C GLY A 765 42.41 -18.38 0.81
N ILE A 766 42.16 -17.10 0.58
CA ILE A 766 41.22 -16.27 1.34
C ILE A 766 39.83 -16.90 1.46
N ARG A 767 39.29 -16.91 2.68
CA ARG A 767 37.97 -17.46 3.01
C ARG A 767 36.89 -16.46 2.61
N THR A 768 36.02 -16.84 1.68
CA THR A 768 34.96 -15.97 1.15
C THR A 768 33.59 -16.35 1.72
N ILE A 769 32.88 -15.36 2.25
CA ILE A 769 31.52 -15.47 2.77
C ILE A 769 30.59 -14.66 1.88
N VAL A 770 29.53 -15.29 1.39
CA VAL A 770 28.50 -14.63 0.58
C VAL A 770 27.12 -15.00 1.12
N LEU A 771 26.19 -14.04 1.13
CA LEU A 771 24.83 -14.24 1.65
C LEU A 771 23.81 -14.37 0.52
N SER A 772 22.76 -15.18 0.75
CA SER A 772 21.59 -15.23 -0.13
C SER A 772 20.33 -15.53 0.69
N PHE A 773 19.18 -15.14 0.16
CA PHE A 773 17.88 -15.47 0.72
C PHE A 773 17.34 -16.76 0.11
N HIS A 774 16.98 -17.75 0.93
CA HIS A 774 16.45 -19.03 0.47
C HIS A 774 14.92 -19.11 0.64
N LEU A 775 14.21 -19.42 -0.44
CA LEU A 775 12.76 -19.18 -0.54
C LEU A 775 11.86 -20.18 0.21
N LYS A 776 12.31 -21.42 0.40
CA LYS A 776 11.48 -22.56 0.88
C LYS A 776 11.97 -23.20 2.19
N GLY A 777 13.00 -22.64 2.83
CA GLY A 777 13.60 -23.19 4.06
C GLY A 777 14.04 -22.10 5.03
N SER A 778 15.18 -22.30 5.72
CA SER A 778 15.81 -21.22 6.49
C SER A 778 16.00 -20.01 5.57
N PRO A 779 15.45 -18.82 5.90
CA PRO A 779 15.52 -17.66 5.01
C PRO A 779 16.97 -17.19 4.79
N LYS A 780 17.89 -17.53 5.70
CA LYS A 780 19.32 -17.25 5.60
C LYS A 780 20.06 -18.43 4.96
N LYS A 781 20.73 -18.18 3.83
CA LYS A 781 21.79 -19.03 3.27
C LYS A 781 23.14 -18.29 3.35
N ILE A 782 24.13 -18.95 3.96
CA ILE A 782 25.52 -18.50 3.98
C ILE A 782 26.32 -19.45 3.08
N TRP A 783 26.88 -18.90 2.01
CA TRP A 783 27.84 -19.60 1.15
C TRP A 783 29.24 -19.40 1.74
N ARG A 784 29.95 -20.51 1.94
CA ARG A 784 31.32 -20.52 2.47
C ARG A 784 32.22 -21.18 1.44
N SER A 785 33.32 -20.52 1.08
CA SER A 785 34.27 -21.08 0.12
C SER A 785 35.04 -22.30 0.63
N TRP A 786 34.80 -22.74 1.88
CA TRP A 786 35.48 -23.87 2.53
C TRP A 786 34.52 -24.96 3.02
N ASP A 787 33.21 -24.83 2.78
CA ASP A 787 32.21 -25.82 3.19
C ASP A 787 31.87 -26.75 2.03
N HIS A 788 32.57 -27.89 1.95
CA HIS A 788 32.51 -28.88 0.85
C HIS A 788 31.23 -29.71 0.76
N LYS A 789 30.17 -29.33 1.49
CA LYS A 789 28.90 -30.10 1.50
C LYS A 789 28.08 -29.92 0.22
N GLU A 790 28.39 -28.90 -0.59
CA GLU A 790 27.64 -28.52 -1.79
C GLU A 790 28.64 -28.16 -2.91
N GLU A 791 28.44 -28.67 -4.12
CA GLU A 791 29.27 -28.36 -5.30
C GLU A 791 28.57 -27.28 -6.14
N THR A 792 28.75 -26.01 -5.80
CA THR A 792 28.08 -24.89 -6.49
C THR A 792 29.08 -24.07 -7.29
N ARG A 793 28.73 -23.61 -8.49
CA ARG A 793 29.64 -22.83 -9.33
C ARG A 793 29.74 -21.39 -8.85
N ILE A 794 30.89 -20.76 -9.07
CA ILE A 794 31.13 -19.37 -8.64
C ILE A 794 30.09 -18.40 -9.24
N TRP A 795 29.76 -18.55 -10.53
CA TRP A 795 28.79 -17.67 -11.19
C TRP A 795 27.35 -17.89 -10.68
N GLU A 796 27.03 -19.09 -10.18
CA GLU A 796 25.72 -19.39 -9.58
C GLU A 796 25.60 -18.71 -8.22
N VAL A 797 26.64 -18.79 -7.38
CA VAL A 797 26.70 -18.07 -6.11
C VAL A 797 26.66 -16.55 -6.33
N ALA A 798 27.41 -16.04 -7.31
CA ALA A 798 27.41 -14.64 -7.71
C ALA A 798 26.02 -14.17 -8.16
N SER A 799 25.34 -14.99 -8.96
CA SER A 799 23.98 -14.71 -9.41
C SER A 799 22.99 -14.76 -8.25
N ALA A 800 23.13 -15.70 -7.30
CA ALA A 800 22.25 -15.83 -6.14
C ALA A 800 22.34 -14.62 -5.21
N THR A 801 23.56 -14.22 -4.84
CA THR A 801 23.78 -13.08 -3.95
C THR A 801 23.39 -11.74 -4.57
N SER A 802 23.43 -11.64 -5.90
CA SER A 802 23.04 -10.45 -6.65
C SER A 802 21.66 -10.55 -7.27
N ALA A 803 20.85 -11.59 -7.00
CA ALA A 803 19.52 -11.78 -7.57
C ALA A 803 18.50 -10.84 -6.91
N THR A 804 18.80 -9.54 -6.98
CA THR A 804 17.97 -8.44 -6.54
C THR A 804 16.61 -8.62 -7.18
N PRO A 805 15.56 -8.80 -6.38
CA PRO A 805 14.22 -8.84 -6.90
C PRO A 805 14.04 -7.70 -7.89
N GLY A 806 13.70 -8.04 -9.13
CA GLY A 806 13.24 -7.08 -10.12
C GLY A 806 14.18 -6.70 -11.16
N TYR A 807 15.36 -6.43 -10.68
CA TYR A 807 16.50 -6.18 -11.49
C TYR A 807 16.82 -7.50 -12.19
N PHE A 808 16.84 -8.60 -11.42
CA PHE A 808 17.28 -9.91 -11.86
C PHE A 808 16.29 -11.03 -11.52
N ASP A 809 16.34 -12.11 -12.30
CA ASP A 809 15.56 -13.32 -12.07
C ASP A 809 16.12 -14.09 -10.87
N ALA A 810 15.25 -14.73 -10.07
CA ALA A 810 15.68 -15.65 -9.02
C ALA A 810 16.47 -16.82 -9.64
N ILE A 811 17.49 -17.31 -8.94
CA ILE A 811 18.29 -18.45 -9.42
C ILE A 811 17.88 -19.74 -8.71
N GLU A 812 17.86 -20.83 -9.47
CA GLU A 812 17.64 -22.17 -8.95
C GLU A 812 18.97 -22.94 -8.95
N ILE A 813 19.37 -23.46 -7.79
CA ILE A 813 20.58 -24.26 -7.59
C ILE A 813 20.14 -25.49 -6.81
N ASP A 814 20.40 -26.69 -7.35
CA ASP A 814 20.07 -27.98 -6.73
C ASP A 814 18.61 -28.12 -6.24
N GLY A 815 17.65 -27.58 -7.02
CA GLY A 815 16.21 -27.62 -6.70
C GLY A 815 15.77 -26.63 -5.62
N ALA A 816 16.68 -25.78 -5.13
CA ALA A 816 16.41 -24.69 -4.19
C ALA A 816 16.48 -23.33 -4.90
N THR A 817 15.57 -22.42 -4.55
CA THR A 817 15.48 -21.08 -5.16
C THR A 817 16.09 -20.03 -4.25
N TYR A 818 16.98 -19.22 -4.81
CA TYR A 818 17.74 -18.18 -4.12
C TYR A 818 17.49 -16.78 -4.69
N LEU A 819 17.54 -15.80 -3.80
CA LEU A 819 17.43 -14.36 -4.07
C LEU A 819 18.57 -13.62 -3.37
N ASP A 820 18.68 -12.32 -3.68
CA ASP A 820 19.71 -11.42 -3.17
C ASP A 820 19.96 -11.53 -1.66
N GLY A 821 21.23 -11.49 -1.28
CA GLY A 821 21.67 -11.53 0.12
C GLY A 821 21.19 -10.33 0.93
N SER A 822 20.91 -9.20 0.28
CA SER A 822 20.42 -7.98 0.94
C SER A 822 19.04 -8.12 1.58
N LEU A 823 18.26 -9.13 1.20
CA LEU A 823 17.01 -9.49 1.88
C LEU A 823 17.26 -10.14 3.26
N VAL A 824 18.50 -10.59 3.53
CA VAL A 824 18.92 -11.21 4.80
C VAL A 824 19.82 -10.28 5.58
N ALA A 825 20.87 -9.76 4.94
CA ALA A 825 21.72 -8.72 5.50
C ALA A 825 22.39 -7.92 4.38
N ASN A 826 22.16 -6.60 4.35
CA ASN A 826 22.84 -5.74 3.39
C ASN A 826 24.27 -5.44 3.83
N ASN A 827 24.51 -5.32 5.14
CA ASN A 827 25.83 -5.29 5.73
C ASN A 827 26.16 -6.67 6.35
N PRO A 828 27.01 -7.49 5.70
CA PRO A 828 27.31 -8.84 6.17
C PRO A 828 28.25 -8.88 7.40
N SER A 829 28.68 -7.72 7.93
CA SER A 829 29.75 -7.64 8.94
C SER A 829 29.44 -8.35 10.25
N TYR A 830 28.22 -8.21 10.77
CA TYR A 830 27.81 -8.91 11.99
C TYR A 830 27.94 -10.43 11.81
N ARG A 831 27.46 -10.95 10.67
CA ARG A 831 27.51 -12.38 10.35
C ARG A 831 28.92 -12.87 10.09
N ALA A 832 29.74 -12.07 9.42
CA ALA A 832 31.15 -12.39 9.21
C ALA A 832 31.91 -12.48 10.53
N LEU A 833 31.68 -11.54 11.46
CA LEU A 833 32.30 -11.56 12.78
C LEU A 833 31.83 -12.78 13.60
N GLU A 834 30.52 -13.06 13.61
CA GLU A 834 29.92 -14.25 14.24
C GLU A 834 30.56 -15.55 13.74
N GLU A 835 30.76 -15.69 12.42
CA GLU A 835 31.40 -16.87 11.82
C GLU A 835 32.88 -16.98 12.20
N VAL A 836 33.62 -15.87 12.14
CA VAL A 836 35.06 -15.84 12.51
C VAL A 836 35.26 -16.23 13.97
N LEU A 837 34.44 -15.67 14.87
CA LEU A 837 34.46 -16.00 16.31
C LEU A 837 34.08 -17.46 16.56
N THR A 838 33.09 -17.98 15.85
CA THR A 838 32.67 -19.39 15.98
C THR A 838 33.79 -20.34 15.59
N ILE A 839 34.52 -20.04 14.52
CA ILE A 839 35.59 -20.90 13.98
C ILE A 839 36.85 -20.81 14.83
N HIS A 840 37.32 -19.58 15.10
CA HIS A 840 38.65 -19.35 15.70
C HIS A 840 38.62 -19.14 17.21
N ARG A 841 37.44 -18.87 17.80
CA ARG A 841 37.25 -18.51 19.22
C ARG A 841 38.16 -17.37 19.69
N LYS A 842 38.52 -16.48 18.76
CA LYS A 842 39.41 -15.34 18.96
C LYS A 842 38.94 -14.20 18.06
N VAL A 843 38.90 -12.99 18.60
CA VAL A 843 38.61 -11.79 17.80
C VAL A 843 39.66 -11.57 16.71
N PRO A 844 39.24 -11.10 15.52
CA PRO A 844 40.20 -10.67 14.50
C PRO A 844 41.03 -9.49 15.01
N VAL A 845 42.25 -9.33 14.51
CA VAL A 845 43.10 -8.17 14.82
C VAL A 845 42.70 -6.96 14.01
N LEU A 846 42.09 -7.14 12.84
CA LEU A 846 41.64 -6.04 11.98
C LEU A 846 40.30 -6.39 11.34
N PHE A 847 39.31 -5.52 11.47
CA PHE A 847 38.03 -5.67 10.79
C PHE A 847 37.66 -4.38 10.06
N ILE A 848 37.49 -4.48 8.73
CA ILE A 848 37.15 -3.34 7.88
C ILE A 848 35.83 -3.64 7.20
N ASN A 849 34.89 -2.71 7.31
CA ASN A 849 33.64 -2.74 6.57
C ASN A 849 33.55 -1.49 5.67
N ILE A 850 33.42 -1.72 4.37
CA ILE A 850 33.31 -0.68 3.35
C ILE A 850 31.88 -0.65 2.82
N GLY A 851 31.21 0.48 3.05
CA GLY A 851 29.82 0.71 2.68
C GLY A 851 29.63 1.34 1.31
N THR A 852 28.36 1.48 0.93
CA THR A 852 27.93 2.13 -0.32
C THR A 852 26.97 3.31 -0.06
N GLY A 853 27.16 4.04 1.05
CA GLY A 853 26.39 5.23 1.45
C GLY A 853 25.56 5.07 2.74
N THR A 854 25.54 6.08 3.62
CA THR A 854 24.71 6.15 4.87
C THR A 854 24.12 7.56 5.06
N GLN A 855 22.88 7.68 5.55
CA GLN A 855 22.21 8.96 5.83
C GLN A 855 22.01 9.16 7.35
N ASP A 856 22.36 10.32 7.90
CA ASP A 856 22.06 10.71 9.28
C ASP A 856 20.73 11.51 9.28
N GLY A 857 19.72 11.03 10.02
CA GLY A 857 18.65 11.85 10.65
C GLY A 857 17.67 12.66 9.76
N ASN A 858 16.39 12.29 9.87
CA ASN A 858 15.18 13.14 9.84
C ASN A 858 14.64 13.79 8.56
N ASP A 859 15.35 13.82 7.43
CA ASP A 859 14.75 14.30 6.17
C ASP A 859 14.99 13.35 5.00
N VAL A 860 14.11 12.34 4.90
CA VAL A 860 13.91 11.58 3.67
C VAL A 860 12.44 11.60 3.33
N THR A 861 12.06 12.48 2.41
CA THR A 861 10.81 12.34 1.68
C THR A 861 10.88 11.08 0.84
N PHE A 862 10.45 9.94 1.39
CA PHE A 862 10.14 8.76 0.62
C PHE A 862 9.10 9.16 -0.43
N ARG A 863 9.46 9.08 -1.72
CA ARG A 863 8.44 8.93 -2.77
C ARG A 863 7.77 7.58 -2.55
N SER A 864 6.78 7.55 -1.66
CA SER A 864 6.04 6.35 -1.32
C SER A 864 5.09 6.01 -2.47
N ASP A 865 5.50 5.11 -3.35
CA ASP A 865 4.57 4.52 -4.31
C ASP A 865 3.69 3.49 -3.57
N THR A 866 2.59 3.98 -2.98
CA THR A 866 1.64 3.28 -2.11
C THR A 866 1.15 1.94 -2.66
N LYS A 867 1.16 1.74 -3.98
CA LYS A 867 0.71 0.49 -4.63
C LYS A 867 1.63 -0.71 -4.40
N TRP A 868 2.85 -0.51 -3.92
CA TRP A 868 3.84 -1.60 -3.86
C TRP A 868 3.86 -2.36 -2.54
N ARG A 869 3.56 -1.68 -1.43
CA ARG A 869 3.55 -2.26 -0.08
C ARG A 869 2.32 -3.16 0.17
N ASP A 870 1.30 -3.13 -0.69
CA ASP A 870 0.06 -3.90 -0.54
C ASP A 870 0.04 -5.30 -1.21
N LEU A 871 1.12 -5.67 -1.93
CA LEU A 871 1.25 -7.02 -2.53
C LEU A 871 1.61 -8.10 -1.49
N ARG A 872 1.15 -9.35 -1.66
CA ARG A 872 1.60 -10.49 -0.82
C ARG A 872 3.08 -10.77 -1.06
N TRP A 873 3.81 -11.36 -0.11
CA TRP A 873 5.23 -11.69 -0.27
C TRP A 873 5.53 -12.52 -1.54
N ARG A 874 4.64 -13.46 -1.92
CA ARG A 874 4.75 -14.22 -3.18
C ARG A 874 4.47 -13.39 -4.45
N ASP A 875 3.65 -12.35 -4.40
CA ASP A 875 3.32 -11.49 -5.55
C ASP A 875 4.35 -10.35 -5.69
N ARG A 876 4.95 -9.96 -4.57
CA ARG A 876 6.14 -9.11 -4.49
C ARG A 876 7.34 -9.74 -5.20
N LEU A 877 7.49 -11.06 -5.09
CA LEU A 877 8.48 -11.86 -5.82
C LEU A 877 8.24 -11.89 -7.34
N GLN A 878 7.02 -11.56 -7.81
CA GLN A 878 6.67 -11.50 -9.23
C GLN A 878 6.84 -10.09 -9.84
N ARG A 879 7.12 -9.04 -9.05
CA ARG A 879 7.20 -7.63 -9.53
C ARG A 879 8.49 -6.92 -9.16
N PRO A 880 9.64 -7.52 -9.42
CA PRO A 880 10.52 -7.61 -8.30
C PRO A 880 11.30 -6.28 -8.08
N ASN A 881 11.28 -5.30 -9.03
CA ASN A 881 12.13 -4.07 -9.06
C ASN A 881 11.88 -3.16 -7.86
N ARG A 882 10.65 -3.19 -7.40
CA ARG A 882 10.17 -2.34 -6.32
C ARG A 882 10.17 -3.08 -4.96
N LEU A 883 10.44 -4.39 -4.93
CA LEU A 883 10.72 -5.13 -3.67
C LEU A 883 12.05 -4.67 -3.09
N PHE A 884 13.05 -4.51 -3.96
CA PHE A 884 14.37 -4.07 -3.57
C PHE A 884 14.39 -2.62 -3.07
N GLU A 885 13.75 -1.70 -3.82
CA GLU A 885 13.65 -0.27 -3.46
C GLU A 885 12.93 -0.02 -2.12
N HIS A 886 12.04 -0.92 -1.68
CA HIS A 886 11.24 -0.74 -0.46
C HIS A 886 11.64 -1.62 0.73
N THR A 887 12.46 -2.66 0.54
CA THR A 887 12.82 -3.60 1.61
C THR A 887 14.22 -3.36 2.18
N VAL A 888 15.15 -2.76 1.43
CA VAL A 888 16.59 -2.84 1.77
C VAL A 888 17.25 -1.52 2.16
N THR A 889 16.78 -0.34 1.75
CA THR A 889 17.75 0.77 1.63
C THR A 889 18.15 1.54 2.89
N GLU A 890 17.39 1.52 3.98
CA GLU A 890 17.76 2.30 5.18
C GLU A 890 17.41 1.64 6.51
N PHE A 891 16.35 0.84 6.56
CA PHE A 891 15.89 0.24 7.82
C PHE A 891 16.83 -0.86 8.35
N TYR A 892 17.54 -1.58 7.48
CA TYR A 892 18.42 -2.68 7.90
C TYR A 892 19.88 -2.27 8.06
N ALA A 893 20.48 -1.56 7.10
CA ALA A 893 21.92 -1.26 7.12
C ALA A 893 22.38 -0.49 8.38
N ASP A 894 21.57 0.44 8.87
CA ASP A 894 21.92 1.25 10.04
C ASP A 894 21.74 0.46 11.35
N SER A 895 20.69 -0.37 11.43
CA SER A 895 20.48 -1.30 12.54
C SER A 895 21.52 -2.43 12.58
N GLU A 896 21.93 -2.95 11.43
CA GLU A 896 22.95 -3.99 11.27
C GLU A 896 24.33 -3.46 11.60
N THR A 897 24.65 -2.23 11.17
CA THR A 897 25.91 -1.57 11.51
C THR A 897 25.98 -1.34 13.02
N LYS A 898 24.88 -0.91 13.66
CA LYS A 898 24.80 -0.78 15.12
C LYS A 898 25.00 -2.12 15.83
N GLN A 899 24.36 -3.20 15.36
CA GLN A 899 24.54 -4.55 15.90
C GLN A 899 25.98 -5.08 15.73
N PHE A 900 26.57 -4.87 14.56
CA PHE A 900 27.97 -5.22 14.29
C PHE A 900 28.93 -4.47 15.22
N LEU A 901 28.80 -3.15 15.31
CA LEU A 901 29.65 -2.34 16.19
C LEU A 901 29.44 -2.67 17.66
N GLN A 902 28.22 -3.07 18.04
CA GLN A 902 27.94 -3.55 19.40
C GLN A 902 28.64 -4.88 19.67
N LEU A 903 28.51 -5.87 18.79
CA LEU A 903 29.19 -7.16 18.92
C LEU A 903 30.72 -6.98 18.96
N ALA A 904 31.27 -6.12 18.10
CA ALA A 904 32.69 -5.78 18.10
C ALA A 904 33.13 -5.23 19.47
N ARG A 905 32.35 -4.32 20.06
CA ARG A 905 32.64 -3.79 21.41
C ARG A 905 32.52 -4.86 22.49
N ASP A 906 31.48 -5.67 22.46
CA ASP A 906 31.21 -6.71 23.47
C ASP A 906 32.33 -7.77 23.49
N GLU A 907 32.88 -8.09 22.33
CA GLU A 907 33.97 -9.07 22.17
C GLU A 907 35.37 -8.43 22.35
N GLY A 908 35.47 -7.11 22.53
CA GLY A 908 36.73 -6.40 22.76
C GLY A 908 37.58 -6.19 21.51
N LEU A 909 36.97 -6.02 20.34
CA LEU A 909 37.65 -5.72 19.09
C LEU A 909 38.08 -4.23 19.03
N GLU A 910 39.38 -3.97 19.09
CA GLU A 910 39.93 -2.61 19.14
C GLU A 910 40.01 -1.95 17.75
N GLU A 911 40.49 -2.69 16.74
CA GLU A 911 40.76 -2.18 15.39
C GLU A 911 39.60 -2.51 14.43
N VAL A 912 38.47 -1.84 14.65
CA VAL A 912 37.25 -1.96 13.83
C VAL A 912 36.96 -0.66 13.08
N TYR A 913 36.85 -0.75 11.75
CA TYR A 913 36.70 0.42 10.88
C TYR A 913 35.46 0.29 9.97
N ARG A 914 34.66 1.35 9.92
CA ARG A 914 33.54 1.52 8.97
C ARG A 914 33.86 2.69 8.04
N LEU A 915 34.00 2.42 6.75
CA LEU A 915 34.30 3.42 5.72
C LEU A 915 33.12 3.54 4.75
N SER A 916 32.55 4.72 4.58
CA SER A 916 31.44 4.97 3.64
C SER A 916 31.32 6.46 3.32
N ALA A 917 31.28 6.82 2.04
CA ALA A 917 30.98 8.19 1.61
C ALA A 917 29.53 8.58 2.00
N ARG A 918 29.29 9.80 2.48
CA ARG A 918 28.00 10.26 3.06
C ARG A 918 27.18 11.11 2.07
N GLU A 919 25.89 11.28 2.39
CA GLU A 919 24.88 12.23 1.85
C GLU A 919 24.55 12.13 0.34
N ASP A 920 25.51 12.35 -0.56
CA ASP A 920 25.21 12.44 -2.00
C ASP A 920 25.21 11.08 -2.71
N LEU A 921 25.98 10.10 -2.21
CA LEU A 921 26.09 8.77 -2.82
C LEU A 921 24.75 8.01 -2.80
N GLN A 922 23.87 8.30 -1.83
CA GLN A 922 22.56 7.67 -1.74
C GLN A 922 21.56 8.18 -2.79
N ALA A 923 21.75 9.38 -3.33
CA ALA A 923 20.89 9.93 -4.37
C ALA A 923 21.03 9.16 -5.71
N ILE A 924 22.13 8.43 -5.90
CA ILE A 924 22.40 7.65 -7.11
C ILE A 924 21.62 6.32 -7.05
N PRO A 925 20.71 6.05 -8.01
CA PRO A 925 19.98 4.78 -8.08
C PRO A 925 20.91 3.56 -8.25
N PHE A 926 20.47 2.42 -7.74
CA PHE A 926 21.24 1.16 -7.73
C PHE A 926 21.67 0.63 -9.09
N ASP A 927 20.98 0.98 -10.18
CA ASP A 927 21.30 0.62 -11.55
C ASP A 927 21.47 1.82 -12.47
N ASP A 928 21.76 3.00 -11.91
CA ASP A 928 22.05 4.15 -12.76
C ASP A 928 23.33 3.90 -13.56
N TRP A 929 23.21 3.95 -14.88
CA TRP A 929 24.31 3.66 -15.80
C TRP A 929 24.22 4.57 -17.02
N GLN A 930 24.73 5.79 -16.88
CA GLN A 930 24.62 6.83 -17.90
C GLN A 930 25.98 7.22 -18.46
N PRO A 931 26.12 7.39 -19.78
CA PRO A 931 25.20 6.92 -20.83
C PRO A 931 25.12 5.38 -20.85
N ALA A 932 23.99 4.81 -21.30
CA ALA A 932 23.71 3.37 -21.24
C ALA A 932 24.84 2.46 -21.75
N VAL A 933 25.63 2.87 -22.74
CA VAL A 933 26.68 2.00 -23.32
C VAL A 933 27.96 1.98 -22.47
N THR A 934 28.26 3.05 -21.73
CA THR A 934 29.58 3.27 -21.13
C THR A 934 29.54 3.54 -19.63
N GLY A 935 28.40 3.98 -19.08
CA GLY A 935 28.26 4.37 -17.67
C GLY A 935 29.13 5.55 -17.24
N LYS A 936 29.84 6.20 -18.18
CA LYS A 936 30.94 7.13 -17.89
C LYS A 936 30.52 8.28 -16.97
N LYS A 937 29.31 8.80 -17.13
CA LYS A 937 28.79 9.88 -16.28
C LYS A 937 28.55 9.39 -14.87
N THR A 938 27.86 8.26 -14.70
CA THR A 938 27.59 7.68 -13.38
C THR A 938 28.88 7.30 -12.65
N VAL A 939 29.84 6.67 -13.34
CA VAL A 939 31.15 6.34 -12.77
C VAL A 939 31.90 7.60 -12.32
N GLN A 940 31.90 8.66 -13.14
CA GLN A 940 32.55 9.92 -12.78
C GLN A 940 31.91 10.58 -11.56
N GLU A 941 30.58 10.58 -11.47
CA GLU A 941 29.83 11.15 -10.36
C GLU A 941 30.15 10.43 -9.04
N ILE A 942 30.10 9.09 -9.04
CA ILE A 942 30.49 8.26 -7.89
C ILE A 942 31.95 8.52 -7.50
N THR A 943 32.84 8.66 -8.49
CA THR A 943 34.26 8.92 -8.27
C THR A 943 34.48 10.26 -7.58
N ASN A 944 33.79 11.32 -8.01
CA ASN A 944 33.89 12.65 -7.42
C ASN A 944 33.45 12.64 -5.95
N ILE A 945 32.27 12.07 -5.66
CA ILE A 945 31.72 11.96 -4.29
C ILE A 945 32.67 11.15 -3.40
N THR A 946 33.22 10.06 -3.93
CA THR A 946 34.13 9.19 -3.18
C THR A 946 35.47 9.88 -2.90
N ASN A 947 36.00 10.64 -3.86
CA ASN A 947 37.25 11.38 -3.66
C ASN A 947 37.10 12.45 -2.59
N GLU A 948 35.97 13.17 -2.57
CA GLU A 948 35.69 14.17 -1.52
C GLU A 948 35.64 13.51 -0.12
N TYR A 949 35.05 12.32 -0.02
CA TYR A 949 35.09 11.53 1.23
C TYR A 949 36.51 11.11 1.62
N LEU A 950 37.30 10.63 0.66
CA LEU A 950 38.68 10.19 0.88
C LEU A 950 39.64 11.34 1.21
N ASP A 951 39.24 12.58 0.93
CA ASP A 951 40.03 13.77 1.24
C ASP A 951 39.88 14.26 2.68
N LYS A 952 38.93 13.71 3.44
CA LYS A 952 38.77 14.02 4.87
C LYS A 952 39.95 13.48 5.69
N ASP A 953 40.51 14.33 6.55
CA ASP A 953 41.67 13.97 7.37
C ASP A 953 41.43 12.79 8.30
N GLU A 954 40.22 12.66 8.85
CA GLU A 954 39.82 11.53 9.68
C GLU A 954 39.87 10.20 8.90
N VAL A 955 39.41 10.21 7.65
CA VAL A 955 39.39 9.05 6.76
C VAL A 955 40.81 8.68 6.34
N ARG A 956 41.64 9.67 6.01
CA ARG A 956 43.07 9.44 5.71
C ARG A 956 43.79 8.80 6.89
N LYS A 957 43.53 9.25 8.12
CA LYS A 957 44.08 8.64 9.35
C LYS A 957 43.61 7.20 9.56
N MET A 958 42.34 6.89 9.29
CA MET A 958 41.82 5.52 9.34
C MET A 958 42.52 4.62 8.32
N ILE A 959 42.62 5.06 7.06
CA ILE A 959 43.30 4.33 5.98
C ILE A 959 44.76 4.07 6.33
N ASP A 960 45.46 5.06 6.90
CA ASP A 960 46.85 4.91 7.33
C ASP A 960 47.01 3.84 8.41
N ARG A 961 46.09 3.74 9.37
CA ARG A 961 46.12 2.69 10.41
C ARG A 961 45.85 1.31 9.82
N ILE A 962 44.80 1.20 9.02
CA ILE A 962 44.43 -0.02 8.31
C ILE A 962 45.61 -0.56 7.49
N ALA A 963 46.23 0.29 6.68
CA ALA A 963 47.31 -0.12 5.78
C ALA A 963 48.56 -0.57 6.57
N LYS A 964 48.91 0.13 7.65
CA LYS A 964 50.03 -0.27 8.53
C LYS A 964 49.80 -1.65 9.13
N GLU A 965 48.61 -1.91 9.63
CA GLU A 965 48.29 -3.17 10.28
C GLU A 965 48.24 -4.34 9.29
N ALA A 966 47.65 -4.11 8.10
CA ALA A 966 47.66 -5.08 7.01
C ALA A 966 49.08 -5.45 6.56
N VAL A 967 49.96 -4.45 6.35
CA VAL A 967 51.37 -4.68 5.96
C VAL A 967 52.14 -5.39 7.06
N ARG A 968 51.93 -5.01 8.34
CA ARG A 968 52.55 -5.67 9.50
C ARG A 968 52.23 -7.16 9.52
N ILE A 969 50.96 -7.52 9.40
CA ILE A 969 50.49 -8.91 9.42
C ILE A 969 51.05 -9.68 8.21
N ARG A 970 50.92 -9.14 6.99
CA ARG A 970 51.39 -9.80 5.77
C ARG A 970 52.90 -10.03 5.77
N ARG A 971 53.71 -9.03 6.15
CA ARG A 971 55.18 -9.18 6.23
C ARG A 971 55.61 -10.17 7.29
N ALA A 972 54.94 -10.22 8.43
CA ALA A 972 55.20 -11.23 9.45
C ALA A 972 54.93 -12.64 8.93
N ARG A 973 53.85 -12.83 8.16
CA ARG A 973 53.51 -14.11 7.51
C ARG A 973 54.46 -14.48 6.39
N ALA A 974 54.90 -13.53 5.56
CA ALA A 974 55.81 -13.77 4.43
C ALA A 974 57.19 -14.32 4.82
N ARG A 975 57.55 -14.24 6.11
CA ARG A 975 58.76 -14.86 6.69
C ARG A 975 58.59 -16.36 6.97
N THR A 976 57.36 -16.88 6.95
CA THR A 976 57.03 -18.26 7.29
C THR A 976 56.88 -19.13 6.02
N GLU A 977 57.12 -20.44 6.14
CA GLU A 977 56.90 -21.37 5.01
C GLU A 977 55.43 -21.50 4.61
N GLN A 978 54.50 -21.31 5.56
CA GLN A 978 53.05 -21.34 5.33
C GLN A 978 52.61 -20.30 4.29
N TRP A 979 53.36 -19.20 4.13
CA TRP A 979 53.11 -18.20 3.11
C TRP A 979 53.15 -18.76 1.69
N LYS A 980 54.09 -19.67 1.39
CA LYS A 980 54.21 -20.30 0.06
C LYS A 980 53.02 -21.17 -0.32
N ARG A 981 52.27 -21.67 0.67
CA ARG A 981 51.05 -22.47 0.46
C ARG A 981 49.80 -21.60 0.34
N PHE A 982 49.89 -20.36 0.82
CA PHE A 982 48.79 -19.41 0.88
C PHE A 982 48.66 -18.58 -0.40
N ILE A 983 49.81 -18.12 -0.93
CA ILE A 983 49.91 -17.53 -2.28
C ILE A 983 49.66 -18.61 -3.33
#